data_AF-A0ABD4T6T0-F1
#
_entry.id   AF-A0ABD4T6T0-F1
#
_cell.length_a   1.000
_cell.length_b   1.000
_cell.length_c   1.000
_cell.angle_alpha   90.00
_cell.angle_beta   90.00
_cell.angle_gamma   90.00
#
_symmetry.space_group_name_H-M   'P 1'
#
loop_
_entity.id
_entity.type
_entity.pdbx_description
1 polymer ?
#
loop_
_entity_poly.entity_id
_entity_poly.type
_entity_poly.pdbx_seq_one_letter_code
_entity_poly.pdbx_strand_id
1 'polypeptide(L)'
;MPNRLLAFDPFAEGPLLSHSLDGQNNNLEQPQWGSRDSQILNLAPLDYGDGIATPAGSDRPGARDISNQVAQQDQPRPDPRGLTNLVWAMGQFLDHDLDLTPGQSNAEGGAETFDIRVPVGDPYLDPQGQGNQWIRFHRSEFLAGTSTDLGNPRQIPNRVTAWIDGSNIYGSSPERLALLRSFRDGQMKVSAGNLLPLDLGQNNDNPGPSTQLFLAGDVRANENIVLSSMHTLLVREHNRLAAELQDIHSDWSEEQLFQRARQINIAQLQKIVFDDYIPLLLGRPLPEYRGYDPSVHPGISRTFSTAAFRFGHTMVSPEIARLDGQGAVIPEGNVNLAAAFFPNAEVLQTTGIEPVLRGSVSTLAQAVDNQVIHELRNLLFSFGGQLAAQDLMALNIQRGRDHGLADYNSVRAAFGLNRVANFAQMTQDLNQQEKLAQIYGSVDNIDAVVGLFAEDPVPGGSVGETIATVLQDQFTRLRNGDRFYYKNSLTPAEIKVIEGTSFADIIRRNTNSPIVQENVFTLQQSGTQSNDELRGGLGDDVILGYQGDDSLRGYFGNDRLYGHGGSDLIKGEEGDDTLMGGPGNDRLIGGSGNDYLAGNQGNDSLVAGSGNDILKGGMGRDSLMGQAGNDQLVGGADDDWLNGGGGNDRILGTSHSKAGRFEHDVLIGQGGKDKFMLGNPHTAFYAANGPQDFAAILDFQVGEDKLVLHGTAADYRTEQDSTTTLIYWEHRGQSELIAMVNTGISINSTTALFR
;
A
#
# COMPACT_ATOMS: atom_id res chain seq x y z
N MET A 1 25.72 4.79 15.80
CA MET A 1 26.50 3.78 16.56
C MET A 1 26.95 2.72 15.56
N PRO A 2 28.17 2.15 15.65
CA PRO A 2 28.52 1.01 14.80
C PRO A 2 27.46 -0.09 14.98
N ASN A 3 26.98 -0.60 13.84
CA ASN A 3 25.77 -1.40 13.71
C ASN A 3 25.86 -2.67 14.58
N ARG A 4 25.19 -2.69 15.75
CA ARG A 4 25.32 -3.79 16.74
C ARG A 4 24.97 -5.17 16.15
N LEU A 5 24.12 -5.21 15.12
CA LEU A 5 23.76 -6.42 14.37
C LEU A 5 24.97 -7.06 13.69
N LEU A 6 25.92 -6.25 13.21
CA LEU A 6 27.04 -6.72 12.40
C LEU A 6 28.29 -7.02 13.21
N ALA A 7 28.34 -6.65 14.49
CA ALA A 7 29.51 -6.87 15.35
C ALA A 7 29.58 -8.29 15.97
N PHE A 8 28.48 -9.04 15.97
CA PHE A 8 28.44 -10.39 16.52
C PHE A 8 29.13 -11.40 15.58
N ASP A 9 29.95 -12.29 16.13
CA ASP A 9 30.61 -13.38 15.41
C ASP A 9 29.91 -14.74 15.68
N PRO A 10 29.06 -15.21 14.75
CA PRO A 10 28.35 -16.47 14.90
C PRO A 10 29.22 -17.70 14.57
N PHE A 11 30.45 -17.52 14.06
CA PHE A 11 31.33 -18.63 13.65
C PHE A 11 32.24 -19.11 14.79
N ALA A 12 32.32 -18.36 15.88
CA ALA A 12 33.17 -18.67 17.03
C ALA A 12 32.79 -20.00 17.72
N GLU A 13 31.52 -20.38 17.68
CA GLU A 13 30.99 -21.57 18.38
C GLU A 13 30.67 -22.76 17.43
N GLY A 14 30.90 -22.61 16.12
CA GLY A 14 30.64 -23.66 15.14
C GLY A 14 30.16 -23.13 13.78
N PRO A 15 29.62 -24.01 12.91
CA PRO A 15 29.04 -23.59 11.64
C PRO A 15 27.78 -22.74 11.86
N LEU A 16 27.56 -21.78 10.97
CA LEU A 16 26.38 -20.91 10.99
C LEU A 16 25.09 -21.74 10.88
N LEU A 17 24.11 -21.39 11.70
CA LEU A 17 22.78 -21.96 11.63
C LEU A 17 21.97 -21.28 10.51
N SER A 18 21.87 -21.90 9.34
CA SER A 18 21.15 -21.37 8.17
C SER A 18 20.48 -22.46 7.33
N HIS A 19 19.48 -22.06 6.53
CA HIS A 19 18.81 -22.96 5.57
C HIS A 19 19.78 -23.48 4.52
N SER A 20 19.68 -24.77 4.18
CA SER A 20 20.27 -25.29 2.94
C SER A 20 19.53 -24.70 1.73
N LEU A 21 20.17 -24.66 0.56
CA LEU A 21 19.56 -24.08 -0.65
C LEU A 21 18.36 -24.88 -1.15
N ASP A 22 18.36 -26.20 -0.93
CA ASP A 22 17.26 -27.07 -1.32
C ASP A 22 16.22 -27.27 -0.20
N GLY A 23 16.37 -26.58 0.94
CA GLY A 23 15.48 -26.66 2.09
C GLY A 23 15.53 -27.98 2.89
N GLN A 24 16.41 -28.91 2.53
CA GLN A 24 16.58 -30.18 3.25
C GLN A 24 17.21 -29.98 4.65
N ASN A 25 16.96 -30.95 5.54
CA ASN A 25 17.49 -31.00 6.90
C ASN A 25 17.07 -29.81 7.79
N ASN A 26 16.05 -29.04 7.41
CA ASN A 26 15.45 -28.06 8.31
C ASN A 26 14.83 -28.79 9.51
N ASN A 27 13.93 -29.74 9.25
CA ASN A 27 13.47 -30.67 10.27
C ASN A 27 14.48 -31.83 10.44
N LEU A 28 14.85 -32.16 11.68
CA LEU A 28 15.87 -33.18 11.97
C LEU A 28 15.32 -34.62 11.87
N GLU A 29 14.03 -34.82 12.11
CA GLU A 29 13.39 -36.14 12.04
C GLU A 29 12.79 -36.41 10.66
N GLN A 30 12.43 -35.35 9.93
CA GLN A 30 11.84 -35.39 8.59
C GLN A 30 12.62 -34.48 7.63
N PRO A 31 13.84 -34.87 7.23
CA PRO A 31 14.76 -34.01 6.47
C PRO A 31 14.21 -33.45 5.16
N GLN A 32 13.21 -34.09 4.56
CA GLN A 32 12.57 -33.72 3.30
C GLN A 32 11.39 -32.74 3.46
N TRP A 33 10.95 -32.43 4.68
CA TRP A 33 9.83 -31.52 4.88
C TRP A 33 10.19 -30.10 4.46
N GLY A 34 9.40 -29.55 3.53
CA GLY A 34 9.60 -28.20 3.00
C GLY A 34 10.79 -28.07 2.04
N SER A 35 11.44 -29.17 1.67
CA SER A 35 12.49 -29.13 0.66
C SER A 35 11.92 -28.85 -0.72
N ARG A 36 12.79 -28.43 -1.64
CA ARG A 36 12.53 -28.51 -3.07
C ARG A 36 12.10 -29.92 -3.45
N ASP A 37 11.17 -30.00 -4.40
CA ASP A 37 10.51 -31.21 -4.91
C ASP A 37 9.63 -31.95 -3.89
N SER A 38 9.41 -31.38 -2.70
CA SER A 38 8.45 -31.92 -1.73
C SER A 38 7.01 -31.84 -2.24
N GLN A 39 6.16 -32.74 -1.75
CA GLN A 39 4.76 -32.79 -2.13
C GLN A 39 3.99 -31.58 -1.57
N ILE A 40 3.19 -30.92 -2.42
CA ILE A 40 2.16 -29.95 -1.99
C ILE A 40 1.09 -30.68 -1.14
N LEU A 41 0.80 -30.16 0.05
CA LEU A 41 -0.10 -30.77 1.02
C LEU A 41 -1.56 -30.69 0.59
N ASN A 42 -2.32 -31.76 0.85
CA ASN A 42 -3.76 -31.81 0.62
C ASN A 42 -4.50 -31.68 1.97
N LEU A 43 -4.71 -30.45 2.43
CA LEU A 43 -5.45 -30.18 3.67
C LEU A 43 -6.97 -30.22 3.46
N ALA A 44 -7.43 -29.80 2.28
CA ALA A 44 -8.76 -30.09 1.79
C ALA A 44 -8.78 -31.41 0.98
N PRO A 45 -9.92 -32.12 0.89
CA PRO A 45 -10.06 -33.29 0.03
C PRO A 45 -9.69 -32.99 -1.43
N LEU A 46 -9.18 -34.00 -2.13
CA LEU A 46 -8.95 -33.91 -3.58
C LEU A 46 -10.26 -34.16 -4.34
N ASP A 47 -10.51 -33.37 -5.37
CA ASP A 47 -11.75 -33.36 -6.16
C ASP A 47 -11.53 -33.75 -7.63
N TYR A 48 -10.55 -34.62 -7.90
CA TYR A 48 -10.38 -35.18 -9.24
C TYR A 48 -11.67 -35.90 -9.68
N GLY A 49 -12.12 -35.69 -10.93
CA GLY A 49 -13.42 -36.18 -11.41
C GLY A 49 -13.54 -37.71 -11.42
N ASP A 50 -12.43 -38.43 -11.51
CA ASP A 50 -12.32 -39.90 -11.38
C ASP A 50 -11.74 -40.33 -10.02
N GLY A 51 -11.48 -39.38 -9.12
CA GLY A 51 -10.78 -39.58 -7.85
C GLY A 51 -9.28 -39.89 -7.98
N ILE A 52 -8.71 -39.84 -9.19
CA ILE A 52 -7.31 -40.22 -9.46
C ILE A 52 -6.54 -39.04 -10.07
N ALA A 53 -6.96 -38.56 -11.23
CA ALA A 53 -6.19 -37.58 -12.01
C ALA A 53 -6.99 -36.78 -13.04
N THR A 54 -8.22 -37.19 -13.37
CA THR A 54 -9.08 -36.43 -14.28
C THR A 54 -9.38 -35.07 -13.64
N PRO A 55 -9.13 -33.93 -14.31
CA PRO A 55 -9.37 -32.60 -13.73
C PRO A 55 -10.77 -32.44 -13.13
N ALA A 56 -10.87 -31.65 -12.06
CA ALA A 56 -12.13 -31.38 -11.36
C ALA A 56 -13.10 -30.51 -12.19
N GLY A 57 -14.32 -30.38 -11.70
CA GLY A 57 -15.27 -29.35 -12.16
C GLY A 57 -15.84 -29.58 -13.56
N SER A 58 -15.90 -30.83 -14.04
CA SER A 58 -16.57 -31.18 -15.31
C SER A 58 -18.08 -30.89 -15.31
N ASP A 59 -18.66 -30.77 -14.12
CA ASP A 59 -20.05 -30.42 -13.83
C ASP A 59 -20.25 -28.90 -13.61
N ARG A 60 -19.18 -28.10 -13.68
CA ARG A 60 -19.19 -26.65 -13.50
C ARG A 60 -19.11 -25.92 -14.86
N PRO A 61 -19.53 -24.64 -14.94
CA PRO A 61 -19.40 -23.85 -16.16
C PRO A 61 -17.95 -23.70 -16.65
N GLY A 62 -17.77 -23.29 -17.91
CA GLY A 62 -16.44 -23.03 -18.47
C GLY A 62 -15.70 -21.91 -17.74
N ALA A 63 -14.39 -22.03 -17.57
CA ALA A 63 -13.60 -21.06 -16.82
C ALA A 63 -13.67 -19.64 -17.42
N ARG A 64 -13.71 -19.50 -18.76
CA ARG A 64 -13.91 -18.21 -19.43
C ARG A 64 -15.33 -17.68 -19.28
N ASP A 65 -16.35 -18.54 -19.30
CA ASP A 65 -17.74 -18.12 -19.02
C ASP A 65 -17.85 -17.52 -17.62
N ILE A 66 -17.23 -18.16 -16.62
CA ILE A 66 -17.18 -17.67 -15.25
C ILE A 66 -16.46 -16.32 -15.18
N SER A 67 -15.24 -16.23 -15.73
CA SER A 67 -14.46 -14.99 -15.76
C SER A 67 -15.23 -13.82 -16.39
N ASN A 68 -15.89 -14.06 -17.53
CA ASN A 68 -16.72 -13.04 -18.19
C ASN A 68 -17.87 -12.55 -17.30
N GLN A 69 -18.51 -13.46 -16.55
CA GLN A 69 -19.64 -13.11 -15.70
C GLN A 69 -19.22 -12.36 -14.42
N VAL A 70 -18.18 -12.85 -13.73
CA VAL A 70 -17.89 -12.44 -12.35
C VAL A 70 -16.63 -11.57 -12.20
N ALA A 71 -15.69 -11.63 -13.14
CA ALA A 71 -14.37 -11.03 -12.97
C ALA A 71 -14.14 -9.75 -13.77
N GLN A 72 -15.14 -9.29 -14.52
CA GLN A 72 -15.01 -8.04 -15.26
C GLN A 72 -14.97 -6.83 -14.32
N GLN A 73 -13.89 -6.06 -14.43
CA GLN A 73 -13.75 -4.75 -13.82
C GLN A 73 -14.00 -3.64 -14.86
N ASP A 74 -15.07 -2.87 -14.66
CA ASP A 74 -15.43 -1.78 -15.57
C ASP A 74 -14.87 -0.42 -15.12
N GLN A 75 -14.52 -0.27 -13.83
CA GLN A 75 -13.98 0.95 -13.23
C GLN A 75 -12.93 0.60 -12.17
N PRO A 76 -11.96 1.49 -11.89
CA PRO A 76 -11.02 1.31 -10.79
C PRO A 76 -11.77 1.09 -9.46
N ARG A 77 -11.27 0.14 -8.67
CA ARG A 77 -11.77 -0.24 -7.35
C ARG A 77 -10.59 -0.24 -6.37
N PRO A 78 -10.07 0.94 -5.99
CA PRO A 78 -8.94 1.01 -5.07
C PRO A 78 -9.30 0.34 -3.74
N ASP A 79 -8.31 -0.27 -3.09
CA ASP A 79 -8.49 -0.87 -1.77
C ASP A 79 -8.96 0.21 -0.76
N PRO A 80 -10.05 -0.04 -0.01
CA PRO A 80 -10.66 0.97 0.86
C PRO A 80 -9.82 1.30 2.10
N ARG A 81 -8.78 0.52 2.41
CA ARG A 81 -7.83 0.77 3.50
C ARG A 81 -6.56 1.48 3.04
N GLY A 82 -6.56 1.95 1.80
CA GLY A 82 -5.43 2.69 1.24
C GLY A 82 -4.21 1.80 0.98
N LEU A 83 -4.37 0.50 0.71
CA LEU A 83 -3.24 -0.37 0.42
C LEU A 83 -2.52 0.04 -0.87
N THR A 84 -1.18 0.01 -0.85
CA THR A 84 -0.35 0.42 -1.99
C THR A 84 -0.12 -0.73 -2.97
N ASN A 85 0.29 -0.41 -4.19
CA ASN A 85 0.72 -1.41 -5.18
C ASN A 85 1.90 -2.28 -4.71
N LEU A 86 2.63 -1.88 -3.66
CA LEU A 86 3.64 -2.73 -3.04
C LEU A 86 3.03 -3.99 -2.40
N VAL A 87 1.76 -4.00 -2.00
CA VAL A 87 1.12 -5.16 -1.35
C VAL A 87 1.04 -6.36 -2.30
N TRP A 88 0.58 -6.17 -3.54
CA TRP A 88 0.55 -7.26 -4.50
C TRP A 88 1.97 -7.64 -4.96
N ALA A 89 2.89 -6.68 -5.04
CA ALA A 89 4.27 -6.95 -5.40
C ALA A 89 5.02 -7.79 -4.35
N MET A 90 4.83 -7.47 -3.06
CA MET A 90 5.34 -8.28 -1.95
C MET A 90 4.68 -9.65 -1.93
N GLY A 91 3.37 -9.73 -2.18
CA GLY A 91 2.64 -10.99 -2.30
C GLY A 91 3.21 -11.89 -3.40
N GLN A 92 3.40 -11.36 -4.60
CA GLN A 92 4.01 -12.07 -5.74
C GLN A 92 5.45 -12.48 -5.44
N PHE A 93 6.26 -11.57 -4.89
CA PHE A 93 7.64 -11.85 -4.51
C PHE A 93 7.72 -13.02 -3.51
N LEU A 94 6.84 -13.01 -2.50
CA LEU A 94 6.75 -14.05 -1.48
C LEU A 94 6.19 -15.37 -2.03
N ASP A 95 5.15 -15.33 -2.87
CA ASP A 95 4.62 -16.52 -3.57
C ASP A 95 5.74 -17.24 -4.32
N HIS A 96 6.60 -16.47 -4.99
CA HIS A 96 7.74 -17.00 -5.72
C HIS A 96 8.86 -17.56 -4.83
N ASP A 97 8.89 -17.22 -3.54
CA ASP A 97 9.80 -17.85 -2.55
C ASP A 97 9.22 -19.15 -2.00
N LEU A 98 7.89 -19.28 -1.99
CA LEU A 98 7.17 -20.35 -1.31
C LEU A 98 6.79 -21.49 -2.24
N ASP A 99 6.34 -21.21 -3.47
CA ASP A 99 5.93 -22.26 -4.38
C ASP A 99 6.13 -22.02 -5.89
N LEU A 100 6.25 -23.14 -6.60
CA LEU A 100 6.34 -23.22 -8.04
C LEU A 100 5.82 -24.57 -8.52
N THR A 101 4.71 -24.56 -9.26
CA THR A 101 4.13 -25.75 -9.92
C THR A 101 4.14 -25.57 -11.43
N PRO A 102 5.23 -25.93 -12.14
CA PRO A 102 5.35 -25.66 -13.56
C PRO A 102 4.40 -26.53 -14.40
N GLY A 103 4.01 -26.00 -15.57
CA GLY A 103 3.30 -26.77 -16.59
C GLY A 103 4.20 -27.81 -17.24
N GLN A 104 3.63 -28.94 -17.67
CA GLN A 104 4.36 -29.95 -18.44
C GLN A 104 4.90 -29.36 -19.75
N SER A 105 6.16 -29.65 -20.08
CA SER A 105 6.78 -29.23 -21.34
C SER A 105 6.42 -30.15 -22.51
N ASN A 106 6.22 -29.58 -23.70
CA ASN A 106 5.99 -30.34 -24.94
C ASN A 106 7.27 -30.96 -25.53
N ALA A 107 8.44 -30.76 -24.91
CA ALA A 107 9.75 -31.13 -25.48
C ALA A 107 9.88 -32.63 -25.79
N GLU A 108 9.09 -33.48 -25.12
CA GLU A 108 9.09 -34.94 -25.30
C GLU A 108 7.79 -35.48 -25.93
N GLY A 109 6.89 -34.62 -26.41
CA GLY A 109 5.68 -35.04 -27.15
C GLY A 109 4.57 -35.68 -26.30
N GLY A 110 4.52 -35.42 -24.99
CA GLY A 110 3.59 -36.04 -24.05
C GLY A 110 2.91 -35.13 -23.02
N ALA A 111 2.95 -33.80 -23.18
CA ALA A 111 2.28 -32.90 -22.23
C ALA A 111 0.75 -33.02 -22.34
N GLU A 112 0.10 -33.18 -21.20
CA GLU A 112 -1.35 -33.19 -21.10
C GLU A 112 -1.88 -31.76 -21.24
N THR A 113 -2.85 -31.56 -22.14
CA THR A 113 -3.55 -30.29 -22.29
C THR A 113 -4.91 -30.33 -21.60
N PHE A 114 -5.33 -29.18 -21.10
CA PHE A 114 -6.65 -28.97 -20.51
C PHE A 114 -7.18 -27.59 -20.92
N ASP A 115 -7.24 -27.38 -22.24
CA ASP A 115 -7.57 -26.10 -22.86
C ASP A 115 -8.94 -25.55 -22.44
N ILE A 116 -9.05 -24.23 -22.36
CA ILE A 116 -10.27 -23.52 -21.97
C ILE A 116 -11.01 -23.10 -23.25
N ARG A 117 -12.26 -23.52 -23.38
CA ARG A 117 -13.10 -23.10 -24.51
C ARG A 117 -13.44 -21.62 -24.37
N VAL A 118 -13.27 -20.86 -25.45
CA VAL A 118 -13.76 -19.48 -25.54
C VAL A 118 -15.22 -19.50 -25.99
N PRO A 119 -16.13 -18.75 -25.32
CA PRO A 119 -17.53 -18.65 -25.73
C PRO A 119 -17.67 -18.04 -27.13
N VAL A 120 -18.66 -18.51 -27.90
CA VAL A 120 -18.90 -18.00 -29.26
C VAL A 120 -19.26 -16.52 -29.19
N GLY A 121 -18.53 -15.68 -29.92
CA GLY A 121 -18.77 -14.24 -29.92
C GLY A 121 -18.23 -13.52 -28.68
N ASP A 122 -17.31 -14.14 -27.93
CA ASP A 122 -16.56 -13.45 -26.88
C ASP A 122 -15.93 -12.16 -27.45
N PRO A 123 -16.20 -10.98 -26.87
CA PRO A 123 -15.85 -9.70 -27.48
C PRO A 123 -14.34 -9.48 -27.62
N TYR A 124 -13.52 -10.24 -26.89
CA TYR A 124 -12.07 -10.08 -26.89
C TYR A 124 -11.36 -11.25 -27.59
N LEU A 125 -11.76 -12.48 -27.26
CA LEU A 125 -11.05 -13.69 -27.71
C LEU A 125 -11.72 -14.40 -28.89
N ASP A 126 -12.99 -14.10 -29.20
CA ASP A 126 -13.68 -14.57 -30.41
C ASP A 126 -14.60 -13.47 -31.01
N PRO A 127 -14.06 -12.27 -31.33
CA PRO A 127 -14.88 -11.13 -31.76
C PRO A 127 -15.61 -11.36 -33.10
N GLN A 128 -15.16 -12.36 -33.87
CA GLN A 128 -15.77 -12.74 -35.15
C GLN A 128 -16.82 -13.85 -35.01
N GLY A 129 -17.02 -14.40 -33.80
CA GLY A 129 -18.01 -15.45 -33.55
C GLY A 129 -17.74 -16.75 -34.29
N GLN A 130 -16.47 -17.13 -34.46
CA GLN A 130 -16.07 -18.32 -35.19
C GLN A 130 -16.35 -19.61 -34.39
N GLY A 131 -16.38 -19.51 -33.06
CA GLY A 131 -16.74 -20.59 -32.15
C GLY A 131 -15.71 -21.73 -32.06
N ASN A 132 -14.50 -21.52 -32.56
CA ASN A 132 -13.39 -22.48 -32.55
C ASN A 132 -12.14 -21.98 -31.80
N GLN A 133 -12.29 -20.92 -30.99
CA GLN A 133 -11.20 -20.32 -30.22
C GLN A 133 -11.01 -21.01 -28.85
N TRP A 134 -9.75 -21.13 -28.43
CA TRP A 134 -9.35 -21.81 -27.19
C TRP A 134 -8.21 -21.05 -26.52
N ILE A 135 -8.25 -20.90 -25.20
CA ILE A 135 -7.09 -20.52 -24.40
C ILE A 135 -6.31 -21.81 -24.13
N ARG A 136 -5.06 -21.85 -24.58
CA ARG A 136 -4.21 -23.04 -24.40
C ARG A 136 -3.77 -23.19 -22.96
N PHE A 137 -3.82 -24.41 -22.45
CA PHE A 137 -3.49 -24.70 -21.06
C PHE A 137 -2.81 -26.06 -20.93
N HIS A 138 -1.59 -26.06 -20.41
CA HIS A 138 -0.85 -27.27 -20.06
C HIS A 138 -1.07 -27.63 -18.59
N ARG A 139 -1.39 -28.90 -18.34
CA ARG A 139 -1.51 -29.43 -16.98
C ARG A 139 -0.16 -29.35 -16.26
N SER A 140 -0.20 -29.20 -14.95
CA SER A 140 1.01 -29.13 -14.13
C SER A 140 1.77 -30.45 -14.14
N GLU A 141 3.09 -30.35 -13.99
CA GLU A 141 3.91 -31.50 -13.62
C GLU A 141 3.39 -32.15 -12.33
N PHE A 142 3.61 -33.46 -12.21
CA PHE A 142 3.16 -34.24 -11.05
C PHE A 142 4.27 -35.18 -10.59
N LEU A 143 4.18 -35.63 -9.33
CA LEU A 143 5.16 -36.52 -8.73
C LEU A 143 5.13 -37.89 -9.40
N ALA A 144 6.31 -38.35 -9.83
CA ALA A 144 6.49 -39.67 -10.42
C ALA A 144 6.02 -40.77 -9.46
N GLY A 145 5.31 -41.76 -9.99
CA GLY A 145 4.74 -42.86 -9.19
C GLY A 145 3.40 -42.53 -8.52
N THR A 146 2.83 -41.34 -8.75
CA THR A 146 1.44 -41.01 -8.36
C THR A 146 0.49 -41.15 -9.55
N SER A 147 -0.80 -40.82 -9.37
CA SER A 147 -1.82 -40.96 -10.43
C SER A 147 -2.10 -42.43 -10.83
N THR A 148 -2.05 -43.37 -9.88
CA THR A 148 -2.19 -44.81 -10.16
C THR A 148 -3.58 -45.35 -9.87
N ASP A 149 -4.18 -44.94 -8.76
CA ASP A 149 -5.45 -45.45 -8.24
C ASP A 149 -6.02 -44.50 -7.17
N LEU A 150 -7.20 -44.81 -6.64
CA LEU A 150 -7.89 -43.99 -5.62
C LEU A 150 -7.09 -43.80 -4.32
N GLY A 151 -6.18 -44.73 -3.98
CA GLY A 151 -5.32 -44.62 -2.80
C GLY A 151 -4.05 -43.80 -3.06
N ASN A 152 -3.74 -43.51 -4.32
CA ASN A 152 -2.55 -42.76 -4.75
C ASN A 152 -2.87 -41.85 -5.94
N PRO A 153 -3.77 -40.85 -5.76
CA PRO A 153 -4.13 -39.91 -6.80
C PRO A 153 -2.94 -39.01 -7.15
N ARG A 154 -3.06 -38.27 -8.26
CA ARG A 154 -2.05 -37.33 -8.76
C ARG A 154 -1.61 -36.35 -7.66
N GLN A 155 -0.31 -36.33 -7.38
CA GLN A 155 0.29 -35.38 -6.43
C GLN A 155 1.19 -34.39 -7.16
N ILE A 156 1.31 -33.17 -6.64
CA ILE A 156 2.05 -32.10 -7.30
C ILE A 156 3.31 -31.77 -6.48
N PRO A 157 4.49 -31.70 -7.11
CA PRO A 157 5.71 -31.24 -6.44
C PRO A 157 5.69 -29.72 -6.29
N ASN A 158 6.33 -29.22 -5.23
CA ASN A 158 6.80 -27.85 -5.18
C ASN A 158 8.22 -27.78 -5.75
N ARG A 159 8.48 -26.98 -6.79
CA ARG A 159 9.82 -26.91 -7.44
C ARG A 159 10.79 -25.93 -6.77
N VAL A 160 10.35 -25.23 -5.74
CA VAL A 160 11.16 -24.40 -4.84
C VAL A 160 11.03 -24.88 -3.40
N THR A 161 11.77 -24.29 -2.47
CA THR A 161 11.64 -24.57 -1.04
C THR A 161 10.31 -24.03 -0.52
N ALA A 162 9.75 -24.62 0.53
CA ALA A 162 8.52 -24.11 1.14
C ALA A 162 8.78 -22.96 2.11
N TRP A 163 10.05 -22.65 2.41
CA TRP A 163 10.45 -21.76 3.49
C TRP A 163 10.46 -20.30 3.03
N ILE A 164 10.31 -19.39 3.98
CA ILE A 164 10.69 -17.99 3.76
C ILE A 164 12.20 -17.90 4.01
N ASP A 165 12.98 -18.36 3.04
CA ASP A 165 14.44 -18.49 3.11
C ASP A 165 15.16 -17.72 1.99
N GLY A 166 14.41 -16.88 1.26
CA GLY A 166 14.94 -16.08 0.17
C GLY A 166 15.48 -16.92 -0.98
N SER A 167 14.97 -18.14 -1.18
CA SER A 167 15.24 -18.94 -2.36
C SER A 167 14.92 -18.20 -3.66
N ASN A 168 13.98 -17.26 -3.66
CA ASN A 168 13.73 -16.39 -4.80
C ASN A 168 14.88 -15.37 -5.07
N ILE A 169 15.74 -15.09 -4.09
CA ILE A 169 16.95 -14.26 -4.21
C ILE A 169 18.18 -15.13 -4.48
N TYR A 170 18.34 -16.23 -3.74
CA TYR A 170 19.56 -17.05 -3.69
C TYR A 170 19.49 -18.33 -4.54
N GLY A 171 18.31 -18.71 -4.99
CA GLY A 171 18.03 -19.93 -5.74
C GLY A 171 17.81 -21.16 -4.85
N SER A 172 16.95 -22.08 -5.29
CA SER A 172 16.67 -23.33 -4.57
C SER A 172 17.66 -24.49 -4.90
N SER A 173 18.85 -24.16 -5.43
CA SER A 173 19.88 -25.15 -5.79
C SER A 173 21.30 -24.55 -5.79
N PRO A 174 22.34 -25.36 -5.52
CA PRO A 174 23.74 -24.93 -5.63
C PRO A 174 24.08 -24.43 -7.04
N GLU A 175 23.54 -25.05 -8.08
CA GLU A 175 23.80 -24.69 -9.47
C GLU A 175 23.25 -23.28 -9.78
N ARG A 176 22.03 -22.97 -9.34
CA ARG A 176 21.44 -21.63 -9.52
C ARG A 176 22.23 -20.58 -8.73
N LEU A 177 22.56 -20.83 -7.47
CA LEU A 177 23.31 -19.87 -6.65
C LEU A 177 24.70 -19.57 -7.24
N ALA A 178 25.40 -20.57 -7.79
CA ALA A 178 26.72 -20.36 -8.39
C ALA A 178 26.69 -19.38 -9.58
N LEU A 179 25.57 -19.30 -10.29
CA LEU A 179 25.37 -18.32 -11.35
C LEU A 179 25.19 -16.90 -10.79
N LEU A 180 24.65 -16.76 -9.58
CA LEU A 180 24.29 -15.50 -8.94
C LEU A 180 25.40 -14.92 -8.07
N ARG A 181 26.29 -15.73 -7.49
CA ARG A 181 27.38 -15.25 -6.61
C ARG A 181 28.55 -14.65 -7.36
N SER A 182 29.15 -13.60 -6.79
CA SER A 182 30.39 -12.98 -7.33
C SER A 182 31.64 -13.77 -6.91
N PHE A 183 31.56 -14.55 -5.82
CA PHE A 183 32.67 -15.21 -5.14
C PHE A 183 33.78 -14.22 -4.72
N ARG A 184 33.38 -12.99 -4.41
CA ARG A 184 34.25 -11.91 -3.95
C ARG A 184 33.53 -11.11 -2.88
N ASP A 185 34.21 -10.87 -1.75
CA ASP A 185 33.75 -10.02 -0.66
C ASP A 185 32.35 -10.39 -0.10
N GLY A 186 31.94 -11.64 -0.29
CA GLY A 186 30.64 -12.18 0.13
C GLY A 186 29.46 -11.71 -0.71
N GLN A 187 29.69 -11.12 -1.89
CA GLN A 187 28.67 -10.43 -2.68
C GLN A 187 27.96 -11.31 -3.71
N MET A 188 26.75 -10.90 -4.07
CA MET A 188 26.01 -11.33 -5.25
C MET A 188 26.45 -10.52 -6.48
N LYS A 189 26.43 -11.14 -7.65
CA LYS A 189 26.68 -10.47 -8.93
C LYS A 189 25.61 -9.42 -9.19
N VAL A 190 26.02 -8.34 -9.83
CA VAL A 190 25.16 -7.27 -10.32
C VAL A 190 25.62 -6.85 -11.72
N SER A 191 24.69 -6.34 -12.52
CA SER A 191 24.98 -5.69 -13.80
C SER A 191 25.14 -4.17 -13.64
N ALA A 192 25.28 -3.45 -14.75
CA ALA A 192 25.38 -1.98 -14.73
C ALA A 192 24.17 -1.35 -14.02
N GLY A 193 24.41 -0.27 -13.25
CA GLY A 193 23.37 0.36 -12.44
C GLY A 193 23.06 -0.36 -11.13
N ASN A 194 23.91 -1.31 -10.70
CA ASN A 194 23.69 -2.14 -9.50
C ASN A 194 22.34 -2.88 -9.58
N LEU A 195 22.04 -3.41 -10.77
CA LEU A 195 20.86 -4.20 -11.08
C LEU A 195 21.20 -5.70 -11.02
N LEU A 196 20.19 -6.57 -11.12
CA LEU A 196 20.42 -8.01 -11.23
C LEU A 196 21.36 -8.36 -12.40
N PRO A 197 22.11 -9.49 -12.33
CA PRO A 197 22.93 -9.94 -13.45
C PRO A 197 22.03 -10.26 -14.66
N LEU A 198 22.55 -10.08 -15.88
CA LEU A 198 21.82 -10.49 -17.09
C LEU A 198 21.87 -12.02 -17.23
N ASP A 199 20.76 -12.59 -17.65
CA ASP A 199 20.70 -13.96 -18.08
C ASP A 199 21.45 -14.10 -19.42
N LEU A 200 22.41 -15.03 -19.51
CA LEU A 200 23.24 -15.27 -20.70
C LEU A 200 23.00 -16.68 -21.26
N GLY A 201 21.73 -17.09 -21.32
CA GLY A 201 21.32 -18.39 -21.88
C GLY A 201 20.95 -19.45 -20.84
N GLN A 202 20.52 -19.02 -19.66
CA GLN A 202 19.81 -19.82 -18.67
C GLN A 202 18.31 -19.85 -19.03
N ASN A 203 17.62 -20.88 -18.55
CA ASN A 203 16.19 -21.07 -18.80
C ASN A 203 15.38 -20.33 -17.72
N ASN A 204 15.11 -19.05 -17.92
CA ASN A 204 14.04 -18.36 -17.21
C ASN A 204 12.66 -18.83 -17.71
N ASP A 205 11.62 -18.68 -16.88
CA ASP A 205 10.25 -19.04 -17.24
C ASP A 205 9.58 -17.87 -17.93
N ASN A 206 9.88 -17.71 -19.23
CA ASN A 206 9.42 -16.60 -20.04
C ASN A 206 9.20 -17.02 -21.52
N PRO A 207 8.34 -16.32 -22.28
CA PRO A 207 7.96 -16.70 -23.64
C PRO A 207 8.97 -16.31 -24.75
N GLY A 208 10.23 -16.00 -24.44
CA GLY A 208 11.21 -15.43 -25.39
C GLY A 208 12.69 -15.69 -25.06
N PRO A 209 13.64 -15.16 -25.86
CA PRO A 209 15.08 -15.38 -25.62
C PRO A 209 15.54 -14.71 -24.32
N SER A 210 16.24 -15.47 -23.47
CA SER A 210 16.59 -15.01 -22.12
C SER A 210 17.72 -13.97 -22.06
N THR A 211 18.47 -13.75 -23.14
CA THR A 211 19.66 -12.88 -23.14
C THR A 211 19.41 -11.39 -22.89
N GLN A 212 18.14 -10.98 -22.80
CA GLN A 212 17.70 -9.63 -22.51
C GLN A 212 16.96 -9.51 -21.16
N LEU A 213 16.99 -10.56 -20.34
CA LEU A 213 16.30 -10.63 -19.05
C LEU A 213 17.31 -10.68 -17.91
N PHE A 214 16.84 -10.39 -16.70
CA PHE A 214 17.62 -10.56 -15.49
C PHE A 214 17.68 -12.02 -15.03
N LEU A 215 18.74 -12.38 -14.34
CA LEU A 215 18.91 -13.64 -13.66
C LEU A 215 18.75 -13.43 -12.15
N ALA A 216 17.84 -14.18 -11.53
CA ALA A 216 17.56 -14.15 -10.09
C ALA A 216 17.52 -15.56 -9.49
N GLY A 217 17.26 -15.69 -8.18
CA GLY A 217 17.05 -16.98 -7.54
C GLY A 217 15.88 -17.75 -8.15
N ASP A 218 14.74 -17.08 -8.31
CA ASP A 218 13.56 -17.61 -9.00
C ASP A 218 13.61 -17.34 -10.52
N VAL A 219 12.96 -18.21 -11.30
CA VAL A 219 12.95 -18.17 -12.78
C VAL A 219 11.91 -17.20 -13.35
N ARG A 220 10.96 -16.74 -12.54
CA ARG A 220 9.85 -15.83 -12.92
C ARG A 220 10.13 -14.37 -12.58
N ALA A 221 11.33 -14.02 -12.09
CA ALA A 221 11.68 -12.68 -11.60
C ALA A 221 11.47 -11.53 -12.62
N ASN A 222 11.37 -11.87 -13.91
CA ASN A 222 11.16 -10.93 -15.01
C ASN A 222 9.69 -10.77 -15.41
N GLU A 223 8.75 -11.39 -14.71
CA GLU A 223 7.33 -11.38 -15.10
C GLU A 223 6.81 -9.94 -15.25
N ASN A 224 7.19 -9.02 -14.37
CA ASN A 224 6.96 -7.58 -14.52
C ASN A 224 8.10 -6.73 -13.89
N ILE A 225 8.15 -5.43 -14.22
CA ILE A 225 9.19 -4.51 -13.73
C ILE A 225 9.19 -4.29 -12.22
N VAL A 226 8.03 -4.40 -11.54
CA VAL A 226 7.95 -4.20 -10.08
C VAL A 226 8.60 -5.39 -9.38
N LEU A 227 8.31 -6.62 -9.83
CA LEU A 227 8.93 -7.84 -9.33
C LEU A 227 10.46 -7.80 -9.52
N SER A 228 10.94 -7.47 -10.72
CA SER A 228 12.39 -7.30 -10.97
C SER A 228 13.02 -6.23 -10.08
N SER A 229 12.29 -5.16 -9.77
CA SER A 229 12.74 -4.10 -8.85
C SER A 229 12.86 -4.61 -7.41
N MET A 230 11.92 -5.44 -6.95
CA MET A 230 11.95 -6.09 -5.63
C MET A 230 13.15 -7.04 -5.49
N HIS A 231 13.38 -7.90 -6.49
CA HIS A 231 14.56 -8.77 -6.51
C HIS A 231 15.87 -7.96 -6.49
N THR A 232 15.95 -6.90 -7.30
CA THR A 232 17.11 -6.01 -7.31
C THR A 232 17.33 -5.37 -5.93
N LEU A 233 16.28 -4.86 -5.31
CA LEU A 233 16.35 -4.21 -4.00
C LEU A 233 16.96 -5.14 -2.94
N LEU A 234 16.53 -6.39 -2.87
CA LEU A 234 17.04 -7.32 -1.85
C LEU A 234 18.41 -7.91 -2.18
N VAL A 235 18.82 -7.92 -3.46
CA VAL A 235 20.23 -8.17 -3.83
C VAL A 235 21.12 -6.99 -3.42
N ARG A 236 20.64 -5.75 -3.57
CA ARG A 236 21.36 -4.56 -3.08
C ARG A 236 21.52 -4.62 -1.56
N GLU A 237 20.47 -4.98 -0.81
CA GLU A 237 20.55 -5.09 0.66
C GLU A 237 21.56 -6.17 1.08
N HIS A 238 21.58 -7.33 0.43
CA HIS A 238 22.60 -8.35 0.68
C HIS A 238 24.03 -7.81 0.44
N ASN A 239 24.27 -7.14 -0.68
CA ASN A 239 25.60 -6.60 -0.99
C ASN A 239 26.02 -5.49 -0.03
N ARG A 240 25.08 -4.65 0.43
CA ARG A 240 25.32 -3.64 1.47
C ARG A 240 25.73 -4.30 2.79
N LEU A 241 25.00 -5.33 3.21
CA LEU A 241 25.30 -6.11 4.42
C LEU A 241 26.67 -6.78 4.33
N ALA A 242 27.00 -7.40 3.19
CA ALA A 242 28.30 -8.04 2.97
C ALA A 242 29.46 -7.03 3.07
N ALA A 243 29.31 -5.84 2.48
CA ALA A 243 30.31 -4.78 2.58
C ALA A 243 30.50 -4.28 4.02
N GLU A 244 29.42 -4.01 4.76
CA GLU A 244 29.53 -3.58 6.17
C GLU A 244 30.11 -4.67 7.07
N LEU A 245 29.81 -5.94 6.80
CA LEU A 245 30.44 -7.07 7.51
C LEU A 245 31.93 -7.16 7.23
N GLN A 246 32.36 -6.93 5.99
CA GLN A 246 33.77 -6.94 5.61
C GLN A 246 34.56 -5.82 6.31
N ASP A 247 33.96 -4.62 6.44
CA ASP A 247 34.56 -3.49 7.14
C ASP A 247 34.77 -3.78 8.65
N ILE A 248 33.89 -4.57 9.26
CA ILE A 248 33.92 -4.91 10.69
C ILE A 248 34.80 -6.14 10.95
N HIS A 249 34.68 -7.17 10.10
CA HIS A 249 35.31 -8.49 10.24
C HIS A 249 36.27 -8.77 9.09
N SER A 250 37.34 -7.98 9.01
CA SER A 250 38.37 -8.09 7.96
C SER A 250 39.07 -9.46 7.88
N ASP A 251 38.92 -10.31 8.90
CA ASP A 251 39.47 -11.66 9.01
C ASP A 251 38.53 -12.77 8.50
N TRP A 252 37.25 -12.45 8.24
CA TRP A 252 36.30 -13.44 7.72
C TRP A 252 36.56 -13.77 6.25
N SER A 253 36.34 -15.04 5.92
CA SER A 253 36.37 -15.50 4.53
C SER A 253 35.18 -14.98 3.72
N GLU A 254 35.32 -14.98 2.40
CA GLU A 254 34.23 -14.65 1.46
C GLU A 254 32.95 -15.47 1.73
N GLU A 255 33.08 -16.75 2.05
CA GLU A 255 31.95 -17.61 2.36
C GLU A 255 31.27 -17.22 3.68
N GLN A 256 32.05 -16.87 4.71
CA GLN A 256 31.50 -16.39 5.98
C GLN A 256 30.74 -15.07 5.81
N LEU A 257 31.29 -14.12 5.05
CA LEU A 257 30.64 -12.87 4.70
C LEU A 257 29.32 -13.12 3.95
N PHE A 258 29.34 -13.97 2.92
CA PHE A 258 28.15 -14.32 2.14
C PHE A 258 27.05 -14.94 3.00
N GLN A 259 27.38 -15.99 3.78
CA GLN A 259 26.40 -16.71 4.58
C GLN A 259 25.80 -15.82 5.67
N ARG A 260 26.61 -14.94 6.26
CA ARG A 260 26.11 -14.01 7.27
C ARG A 260 25.24 -12.92 6.68
N ALA A 261 25.61 -12.33 5.54
CA ALA A 261 24.77 -11.37 4.83
C ALA A 261 23.45 -12.00 4.38
N ARG A 262 23.48 -13.24 3.88
CA ARG A 262 22.29 -14.05 3.55
C ARG A 262 21.38 -14.26 4.76
N GLN A 263 21.92 -14.69 5.90
CA GLN A 263 21.13 -14.93 7.12
C GLN A 263 20.42 -13.66 7.61
N ILE A 264 21.11 -12.51 7.61
CA ILE A 264 20.53 -11.23 8.04
C ILE A 264 19.45 -10.76 7.08
N ASN A 265 19.68 -10.84 5.77
CA ASN A 265 18.70 -10.41 4.76
C ASN A 265 17.42 -11.27 4.83
N ILE A 266 17.57 -12.59 5.01
CA ILE A 266 16.44 -13.50 5.25
C ILE A 266 15.71 -13.14 6.54
N ALA A 267 16.43 -12.84 7.62
CA ALA A 267 15.81 -12.44 8.89
C ALA A 267 14.99 -11.15 8.76
N GLN A 268 15.48 -10.17 8.01
CA GLN A 268 14.73 -8.95 7.69
C GLN A 268 13.45 -9.28 6.89
N LEU A 269 13.57 -10.12 5.86
CA LEU A 269 12.41 -10.57 5.06
C LEU A 269 11.38 -11.30 5.94
N GLN A 270 11.82 -12.25 6.77
CA GLN A 270 10.93 -12.99 7.68
C GLN A 270 10.20 -12.05 8.64
N LYS A 271 10.91 -11.07 9.25
CA LYS A 271 10.28 -10.05 10.11
C LYS A 271 9.19 -9.31 9.34
N ILE A 272 9.52 -8.77 8.17
CA ILE A 272 8.58 -7.97 7.36
C ILE A 272 7.35 -8.80 6.99
N VAL A 273 7.54 -10.07 6.61
CA VAL A 273 6.41 -10.94 6.27
C VAL A 273 5.51 -11.22 7.48
N PHE A 274 6.09 -11.68 8.60
CA PHE A 274 5.30 -12.15 9.74
C PHE A 274 4.73 -11.05 10.62
N ASP A 275 5.41 -9.90 10.70
CA ASP A 275 5.06 -8.84 11.63
C ASP A 275 4.37 -7.65 10.94
N ASP A 276 4.65 -7.42 9.64
CA ASP A 276 4.08 -6.29 8.89
C ASP A 276 3.05 -6.76 7.84
N TYR A 277 3.44 -7.63 6.91
CA TYR A 277 2.64 -7.97 5.72
C TYR A 277 1.43 -8.88 6.02
N ILE A 278 1.63 -10.01 6.69
CA ILE A 278 0.52 -10.94 6.97
C ILE A 278 -0.51 -10.32 7.93
N PRO A 279 -0.11 -9.66 9.04
CA PRO A 279 -1.07 -9.00 9.92
C PRO A 279 -1.91 -7.93 9.21
N LEU A 280 -1.32 -7.20 8.26
CA LEU A 280 -2.02 -6.23 7.44
C LEU A 280 -3.18 -6.88 6.67
N LEU A 281 -2.95 -8.03 6.02
CA LEU A 281 -3.98 -8.75 5.26
C LEU A 281 -5.07 -9.32 6.17
N LEU A 282 -4.69 -9.87 7.34
CA LEU A 282 -5.61 -10.53 8.28
C LEU A 282 -6.40 -9.55 9.16
N GLY A 283 -5.92 -8.31 9.29
CA GLY A 283 -6.43 -7.32 10.24
C GLY A 283 -6.11 -7.62 11.70
N ARG A 284 -5.19 -8.55 11.94
CA ARG A 284 -4.77 -9.01 13.27
C ARG A 284 -3.41 -9.69 13.18
N PRO A 285 -2.60 -9.69 14.26
CA PRO A 285 -1.37 -10.45 14.28
C PRO A 285 -1.64 -11.96 14.19
N LEU A 286 -0.66 -12.71 13.69
CA LEU A 286 -0.63 -14.16 13.82
C LEU A 286 -0.60 -14.57 15.31
N PRO A 287 -0.98 -15.82 15.65
CA PRO A 287 -0.83 -16.32 17.01
C PRO A 287 0.59 -16.13 17.55
N GLU A 288 0.73 -15.95 18.86
CA GLU A 288 2.03 -15.76 19.52
C GLU A 288 3.01 -16.90 19.16
N TYR A 289 4.26 -16.53 18.84
CA TYR A 289 5.30 -17.49 18.55
C TYR A 289 5.82 -18.14 19.84
N ARG A 290 5.83 -19.47 19.91
CA ARG A 290 6.21 -20.25 21.11
C ARG A 290 7.52 -21.02 20.97
N GLY A 291 8.31 -20.71 19.95
CA GLY A 291 9.51 -21.47 19.59
C GLY A 291 9.25 -22.49 18.49
N TYR A 292 10.34 -23.08 17.99
CA TYR A 292 10.33 -24.09 16.95
C TYR A 292 9.64 -25.37 17.44
N ASP A 293 8.71 -25.88 16.65
CA ASP A 293 7.98 -27.13 16.89
C ASP A 293 8.32 -28.15 15.78
N PRO A 294 9.15 -29.17 16.07
CA PRO A 294 9.53 -30.18 15.07
C PRO A 294 8.38 -31.09 14.63
N SER A 295 7.22 -31.06 15.30
CA SER A 295 6.04 -31.86 14.91
C SER A 295 5.19 -31.19 13.83
N VAL A 296 5.43 -29.91 13.54
CA VAL A 296 4.68 -29.12 12.56
C VAL A 296 5.17 -29.41 11.14
N HIS A 297 4.26 -29.82 10.25
CA HIS A 297 4.58 -29.99 8.84
C HIS A 297 4.48 -28.64 8.09
N PRO A 298 5.60 -28.11 7.55
CA PRO A 298 5.67 -26.76 6.97
C PRO A 298 5.16 -26.67 5.53
N GLY A 299 5.13 -27.79 4.81
CA GLY A 299 4.84 -27.85 3.37
C GLY A 299 3.67 -26.99 2.91
N ILE A 300 3.81 -26.41 1.71
CA ILE A 300 2.78 -25.57 1.12
C ILE A 300 1.53 -26.40 0.84
N SER A 301 0.36 -25.89 1.24
CA SER A 301 -0.91 -26.52 0.95
C SER A 301 -1.44 -26.16 -0.43
N ARG A 302 -2.16 -27.08 -1.06
CA ARG A 302 -2.77 -26.90 -2.38
C ARG A 302 -3.77 -25.74 -2.39
N THR A 303 -4.57 -25.62 -1.35
CA THR A 303 -5.52 -24.51 -1.19
C THR A 303 -4.81 -23.17 -1.12
N PHE A 304 -3.66 -23.10 -0.44
CA PHE A 304 -2.84 -21.90 -0.37
C PHE A 304 -2.30 -21.49 -1.76
N SER A 305 -1.50 -22.35 -2.40
CA SER A 305 -0.78 -22.00 -3.64
C SER A 305 -1.67 -21.89 -4.88
N THR A 306 -2.76 -22.65 -4.90
CA THR A 306 -3.62 -22.73 -6.10
C THR A 306 -4.82 -21.79 -6.03
N ALA A 307 -5.16 -21.26 -4.86
CA ALA A 307 -6.30 -20.36 -4.71
C ALA A 307 -6.03 -19.20 -3.75
N ALA A 308 -5.79 -19.48 -2.46
CA ALA A 308 -5.86 -18.44 -1.43
C ALA A 308 -4.82 -17.35 -1.63
N PHE A 309 -3.58 -17.67 -1.99
CA PHE A 309 -2.50 -16.68 -2.14
C PHE A 309 -2.46 -16.01 -3.52
N ARG A 310 -3.41 -16.37 -4.41
CA ARG A 310 -3.58 -15.73 -5.72
C ARG A 310 -4.46 -14.48 -5.68
N PHE A 311 -4.93 -14.07 -4.50
CA PHE A 311 -5.74 -12.85 -4.34
C PHE A 311 -5.01 -11.61 -4.88
N GLY A 312 -3.67 -11.60 -4.87
CA GLY A 312 -2.88 -10.51 -5.43
C GLY A 312 -3.19 -10.21 -6.90
N HIS A 313 -3.71 -11.17 -7.68
CA HIS A 313 -4.11 -10.96 -9.06
C HIS A 313 -5.29 -9.98 -9.22
N THR A 314 -6.10 -9.79 -8.18
CA THR A 314 -7.25 -8.89 -8.17
C THR A 314 -6.83 -7.47 -7.77
N MET A 315 -5.67 -7.34 -7.13
CA MET A 315 -5.15 -6.09 -6.58
C MET A 315 -4.32 -5.27 -7.58
N VAL A 316 -4.00 -5.83 -8.74
CA VAL A 316 -3.05 -5.21 -9.68
C VAL A 316 -3.69 -4.02 -10.39
N SER A 317 -2.93 -2.93 -10.49
CA SER A 317 -3.34 -1.72 -11.22
C SER A 317 -3.05 -1.83 -12.72
N PRO A 318 -3.85 -1.19 -13.60
CA PRO A 318 -3.68 -1.26 -15.06
C PRO A 318 -2.38 -0.58 -15.55
N GLU A 319 -1.86 0.36 -14.77
CA GLU A 319 -0.60 1.05 -15.02
C GLU A 319 0.31 0.98 -13.80
N ILE A 320 1.61 0.90 -14.06
CA ILE A 320 2.67 1.02 -13.06
C ILE A 320 3.19 2.45 -13.14
N ALA A 321 2.91 3.24 -12.10
CA ALA A 321 3.41 4.59 -11.98
C ALA A 321 4.95 4.60 -11.86
N ARG A 322 5.60 5.57 -12.50
CA ARG A 322 7.05 5.79 -12.37
C ARG A 322 7.33 7.24 -12.02
N LEU A 323 7.74 7.48 -10.78
CA LEU A 323 7.81 8.82 -10.20
C LEU A 323 9.26 9.28 -9.97
N ASP A 324 9.52 10.56 -10.20
CA ASP A 324 10.78 11.19 -9.83
C ASP A 324 10.86 11.43 -8.30
N GLY A 325 11.87 12.19 -7.85
CA GLY A 325 12.06 12.44 -6.41
C GLY A 325 11.05 13.43 -5.81
N GLN A 326 10.18 14.01 -6.64
CA GLN A 326 9.20 15.04 -6.32
C GLN A 326 7.77 14.55 -6.59
N GLY A 327 7.57 13.24 -6.80
CA GLY A 327 6.25 12.67 -7.05
C GLY A 327 5.71 12.90 -8.47
N ALA A 328 6.45 13.57 -9.36
CA ALA A 328 6.02 13.75 -10.74
C ALA A 328 6.35 12.53 -11.61
N VAL A 329 5.54 12.26 -12.62
CA VAL A 329 5.81 11.17 -13.58
C VAL A 329 7.09 11.48 -14.37
N ILE A 330 8.01 10.52 -14.42
CA ILE A 330 9.29 10.68 -15.16
C ILE A 330 9.04 10.90 -16.68
N PRO A 331 9.98 11.50 -17.43
CA PRO A 331 9.81 11.78 -18.86
C PRO A 331 9.48 10.54 -19.71
N GLU A 332 9.91 9.35 -19.31
CA GLU A 332 9.60 8.08 -19.96
C GLU A 332 8.14 7.62 -19.76
N GLY A 333 7.37 8.27 -18.88
CA GLY A 333 5.96 8.01 -18.62
C GLY A 333 5.68 6.82 -17.69
N ASN A 334 4.41 6.50 -17.46
CA ASN A 334 4.00 5.26 -16.80
C ASN A 334 4.16 4.05 -17.72
N VAL A 335 4.13 2.84 -17.17
CA VAL A 335 4.11 1.60 -17.96
C VAL A 335 2.74 0.95 -17.86
N ASN A 336 2.06 0.75 -18.99
CA ASN A 336 0.84 -0.05 -19.02
C ASN A 336 1.17 -1.52 -18.77
N LEU A 337 0.47 -2.18 -17.84
CA LEU A 337 0.80 -3.53 -17.41
C LEU A 337 0.75 -4.55 -18.56
N ALA A 338 -0.22 -4.47 -19.47
CA ALA A 338 -0.31 -5.39 -20.61
C ALA A 338 0.92 -5.31 -21.53
N ALA A 339 1.62 -4.18 -21.55
CA ALA A 339 2.88 -3.98 -22.25
C ALA A 339 4.13 -4.21 -21.37
N ALA A 340 3.95 -4.44 -20.06
CA ALA A 340 5.01 -4.54 -19.07
C ALA A 340 5.43 -5.98 -18.74
N PHE A 341 4.76 -6.99 -19.29
CA PHE A 341 5.13 -8.39 -19.05
C PHE A 341 6.45 -8.74 -19.74
N PHE A 342 7.34 -9.42 -19.02
CA PHE A 342 8.66 -9.83 -19.51
C PHE A 342 9.42 -8.71 -20.23
N PRO A 343 9.57 -7.53 -19.59
CA PRO A 343 10.18 -6.38 -20.21
C PRO A 343 11.68 -6.65 -20.39
N ASN A 344 12.25 -6.13 -21.48
CA ASN A 344 13.70 -6.14 -21.64
C ASN A 344 14.35 -5.42 -20.44
N ALA A 345 15.40 -6.01 -19.89
CA ALA A 345 16.22 -5.46 -18.82
C ALA A 345 16.66 -4.01 -19.08
N GLU A 346 16.77 -3.61 -20.36
CA GLU A 346 17.05 -2.25 -20.79
C GLU A 346 16.15 -1.20 -20.13
N VAL A 347 14.86 -1.50 -19.90
CA VAL A 347 13.91 -0.56 -19.25
C VAL A 347 14.42 -0.11 -17.88
N LEU A 348 14.86 -1.06 -17.06
CA LEU A 348 15.43 -0.78 -15.73
C LEU A 348 16.90 -0.34 -15.82
N GLN A 349 17.65 -0.75 -16.83
CA GLN A 349 19.02 -0.25 -17.05
C GLN A 349 19.05 1.24 -17.40
N THR A 350 18.01 1.76 -18.08
CA THR A 350 17.90 3.18 -18.38
C THR A 350 17.44 4.01 -17.17
N THR A 351 16.43 3.52 -16.45
CA THR A 351 15.71 4.35 -15.45
C THR A 351 16.03 4.00 -13.99
N GLY A 352 16.70 2.87 -13.74
CA GLY A 352 16.87 2.32 -12.40
C GLY A 352 15.58 1.69 -11.86
N ILE A 353 15.58 1.34 -10.57
CA ILE A 353 14.41 0.77 -9.87
C ILE A 353 13.66 1.83 -9.07
N GLU A 354 14.29 2.97 -8.83
CA GLU A 354 13.82 4.01 -7.93
C GLU A 354 12.47 4.60 -8.36
N PRO A 355 12.24 4.94 -9.65
CA PRO A 355 10.94 5.45 -10.07
C PRO A 355 9.80 4.44 -9.92
N VAL A 356 10.09 3.16 -10.19
CA VAL A 356 9.13 2.06 -10.07
C VAL A 356 8.74 1.84 -8.61
N LEU A 357 9.72 1.81 -7.70
CA LEU A 357 9.47 1.64 -6.27
C LEU A 357 8.70 2.84 -5.69
N ARG A 358 9.07 4.08 -6.06
CA ARG A 358 8.31 5.28 -5.65
C ARG A 358 6.86 5.21 -6.11
N GLY A 359 6.61 4.87 -7.37
CA GLY A 359 5.24 4.70 -7.87
C GLY A 359 4.49 3.59 -7.14
N SER A 360 5.15 2.45 -6.86
CA SER A 360 4.53 1.30 -6.19
C SER A 360 4.12 1.57 -4.75
N VAL A 361 4.88 2.39 -4.02
CA VAL A 361 4.52 2.81 -2.64
C VAL A 361 3.58 4.01 -2.62
N SER A 362 3.49 4.81 -3.67
CA SER A 362 2.70 6.06 -3.66
C SER A 362 1.35 5.94 -4.36
N THR A 363 1.00 4.76 -4.87
CA THR A 363 -0.26 4.54 -5.60
C THR A 363 -1.02 3.35 -5.05
N LEU A 364 -2.35 3.47 -5.06
CA LEU A 364 -3.25 2.47 -4.50
C LEU A 364 -3.31 1.20 -5.36
N ALA A 365 -3.31 0.06 -4.68
CA ALA A 365 -3.72 -1.22 -5.26
C ALA A 365 -5.24 -1.27 -5.42
N GLN A 366 -5.71 -2.16 -6.29
CA GLN A 366 -7.12 -2.52 -6.34
C GLN A 366 -7.51 -3.39 -5.12
N ALA A 367 -8.81 -3.46 -4.82
CA ALA A 367 -9.36 -4.25 -3.73
C ALA A 367 -9.24 -5.77 -3.99
N VAL A 368 -9.33 -6.56 -2.92
CA VAL A 368 -9.54 -7.99 -3.03
C VAL A 368 -11.01 -8.27 -3.26
N ASP A 369 -11.34 -8.66 -4.49
CA ASP A 369 -12.67 -9.12 -4.88
C ASP A 369 -12.57 -10.04 -6.12
N ASN A 370 -13.69 -10.45 -6.73
CA ASN A 370 -13.62 -11.27 -7.94
C ASN A 370 -13.15 -10.51 -9.19
N GLN A 371 -13.09 -9.18 -9.18
CA GLN A 371 -12.80 -8.37 -10.35
C GLN A 371 -11.30 -8.34 -10.64
N VAL A 372 -10.98 -8.40 -11.94
CA VAL A 372 -9.62 -8.41 -12.44
C VAL A 372 -9.55 -7.42 -13.60
N ILE A 373 -8.53 -6.56 -13.58
CA ILE A 373 -8.29 -5.54 -14.61
C ILE A 373 -8.25 -6.16 -16.01
N HIS A 374 -8.61 -5.34 -17.01
CA HIS A 374 -8.70 -5.76 -18.40
C HIS A 374 -7.39 -6.37 -18.93
N GLU A 375 -6.25 -5.79 -18.53
CA GLU A 375 -4.91 -6.18 -18.92
C GLU A 375 -4.59 -7.63 -18.54
N LEU A 376 -5.04 -8.08 -17.37
CA LEU A 376 -4.85 -9.45 -16.88
C LEU A 376 -5.95 -10.41 -17.35
N ARG A 377 -7.18 -9.93 -17.52
CA ARG A 377 -8.33 -10.77 -17.87
C ARG A 377 -8.47 -11.02 -19.36
N ASN A 378 -7.99 -10.12 -20.21
CA ASN A 378 -8.23 -10.19 -21.65
C ASN A 378 -6.99 -10.00 -22.51
N LEU A 379 -5.88 -9.49 -21.95
CA LEU A 379 -4.66 -9.17 -22.70
C LEU A 379 -3.43 -9.90 -22.19
N LEU A 380 -3.58 -10.83 -21.24
CA LEU A 380 -2.43 -11.48 -20.59
C LEU A 380 -1.50 -12.09 -21.63
N PHE A 381 -0.23 -11.67 -21.59
CA PHE A 381 0.86 -12.07 -22.49
C PHE A 381 0.64 -11.79 -23.99
N SER A 382 -0.32 -10.93 -24.35
CA SER A 382 -0.54 -10.48 -25.73
C SER A 382 0.49 -9.42 -26.15
N PHE A 383 1.79 -9.77 -26.21
CA PHE A 383 2.90 -8.86 -26.53
C PHE A 383 2.70 -8.16 -27.89
N GLY A 384 2.06 -6.99 -27.92
CA GLY A 384 1.75 -6.28 -29.17
C GLY A 384 0.94 -7.11 -30.19
N GLY A 385 0.17 -8.11 -29.72
CA GLY A 385 -0.60 -9.03 -30.56
C GLY A 385 0.21 -10.19 -31.19
N GLN A 386 1.46 -10.40 -30.76
CA GLN A 386 2.31 -11.49 -31.28
C GLN A 386 1.91 -12.88 -30.75
N LEU A 387 1.34 -12.94 -29.55
CA LEU A 387 0.76 -14.15 -28.97
C LEU A 387 -0.75 -13.97 -28.78
N ALA A 388 -1.48 -15.08 -28.79
CA ALA A 388 -2.90 -15.07 -28.46
C ALA A 388 -3.07 -14.65 -27.00
N ALA A 389 -3.90 -13.63 -26.78
CA ALA A 389 -4.21 -13.14 -25.46
C ALA A 389 -4.84 -14.24 -24.58
N GLN A 390 -4.55 -14.19 -23.28
CA GLN A 390 -5.09 -15.11 -22.30
C GLN A 390 -5.93 -14.38 -21.24
N ASP A 391 -6.52 -15.16 -20.34
CA ASP A 391 -7.36 -14.68 -19.23
C ASP A 391 -6.84 -15.27 -17.91
N LEU A 392 -6.21 -14.43 -17.08
CA LEU A 392 -5.60 -14.86 -15.82
C LEU A 392 -6.62 -15.48 -14.85
N MET A 393 -7.85 -14.97 -14.80
CA MET A 393 -8.87 -15.52 -13.92
C MET A 393 -9.35 -16.88 -14.42
N ALA A 394 -9.55 -17.03 -15.73
CA ALA A 394 -9.89 -18.33 -16.31
C ALA A 394 -8.75 -19.35 -16.11
N LEU A 395 -7.48 -18.93 -16.25
CA LEU A 395 -6.32 -19.78 -15.97
C LEU A 395 -6.24 -20.20 -14.50
N ASN A 396 -6.57 -19.30 -13.56
CA ASN A 396 -6.62 -19.61 -12.13
C ASN A 396 -7.68 -20.68 -11.83
N ILE A 397 -8.91 -20.51 -12.35
CA ILE A 397 -9.99 -21.50 -12.20
C ILE A 397 -9.56 -22.84 -12.80
N GLN A 398 -9.02 -22.82 -14.02
CA GLN A 398 -8.58 -24.01 -14.73
C GLN A 398 -7.44 -24.74 -13.99
N ARG A 399 -6.50 -23.99 -13.39
CA ARG A 399 -5.42 -24.54 -12.56
C ARG A 399 -5.94 -25.15 -11.26
N GLY A 400 -6.94 -24.53 -10.62
CA GLY A 400 -7.66 -25.14 -9.49
C GLY A 400 -8.22 -26.52 -9.86
N ARG A 401 -8.90 -26.60 -11.00
CA ARG A 401 -9.46 -27.86 -11.51
C ARG A 401 -8.40 -28.89 -11.90
N ASP A 402 -7.34 -28.47 -12.58
CA ASP A 402 -6.17 -29.31 -12.90
C ASP A 402 -5.50 -29.90 -11.65
N HIS A 403 -5.44 -29.11 -10.59
CA HIS A 403 -4.88 -29.52 -9.30
C HIS A 403 -5.86 -30.35 -8.47
N GLY A 404 -7.09 -30.61 -8.92
CA GLY A 404 -8.07 -31.34 -8.11
C GLY A 404 -8.45 -30.60 -6.83
N LEU A 405 -8.46 -29.26 -6.87
CA LEU A 405 -8.87 -28.42 -5.74
C LEU A 405 -10.38 -28.57 -5.50
N ALA A 406 -10.77 -28.85 -4.26
CA ALA A 406 -12.17 -28.97 -3.87
C ALA A 406 -12.98 -27.68 -4.12
N ASP A 407 -14.30 -27.84 -4.16
CA ASP A 407 -15.24 -26.71 -4.16
C ASP A 407 -15.06 -25.83 -2.92
N TYR A 408 -15.56 -24.60 -3.03
CA TYR A 408 -15.50 -23.57 -2.00
C TYR A 408 -15.99 -24.04 -0.62
N ASN A 409 -17.15 -24.70 -0.54
CA ASN A 409 -17.73 -25.09 0.74
C ASN A 409 -17.00 -26.28 1.37
N SER A 410 -16.44 -27.18 0.55
CA SER A 410 -15.56 -28.26 1.00
C SER A 410 -14.22 -27.74 1.51
N VAL A 411 -13.65 -26.71 0.87
CA VAL A 411 -12.48 -25.99 1.39
C VAL A 411 -12.80 -25.34 2.75
N ARG A 412 -13.91 -24.62 2.87
CA ARG A 412 -14.34 -24.03 4.16
C ARG A 412 -14.42 -25.07 5.28
N ALA A 413 -15.11 -26.17 5.02
CA ALA A 413 -15.25 -27.25 5.99
C ALA A 413 -13.91 -27.87 6.39
N ALA A 414 -12.97 -28.05 5.45
CA ALA A 414 -11.66 -28.62 5.72
C ALA A 414 -10.80 -27.73 6.64
N PHE A 415 -10.98 -26.41 6.58
CA PHE A 415 -10.33 -25.44 7.46
C PHE A 415 -11.15 -25.12 8.73
N GLY A 416 -12.19 -25.91 9.02
CA GLY A 416 -13.00 -25.77 10.23
C GLY A 416 -14.00 -24.61 10.21
N LEU A 417 -14.22 -24.00 9.05
CA LEU A 417 -15.21 -22.94 8.87
C LEU A 417 -16.58 -23.54 8.57
N ASN A 418 -17.63 -22.79 8.92
CA ASN A 418 -18.99 -23.15 8.55
C ASN A 418 -19.16 -23.11 7.03
N ARG A 419 -19.80 -24.12 6.45
CA ARG A 419 -20.30 -24.03 5.06
C ARG A 419 -21.29 -22.88 4.96
N VAL A 420 -21.25 -22.14 3.86
CA VAL A 420 -22.28 -21.14 3.55
C VAL A 420 -23.48 -21.83 2.90
N ALA A 421 -24.67 -21.32 3.17
CA ALA A 421 -25.93 -21.85 2.65
C ALA A 421 -26.46 -21.06 1.44
N ASN A 422 -25.99 -19.82 1.24
CA ASN A 422 -26.41 -18.95 0.14
C ASN A 422 -25.37 -17.83 -0.10
N PHE A 423 -25.47 -17.16 -1.25
CA PHE A 423 -24.50 -16.13 -1.68
C PHE A 423 -24.45 -14.90 -0.75
N ALA A 424 -25.54 -14.57 -0.04
CA ALA A 424 -25.58 -13.44 0.88
C ALA A 424 -24.75 -13.66 2.16
N GLN A 425 -24.35 -14.90 2.45
CA GLN A 425 -23.39 -15.21 3.52
C GLN A 425 -21.93 -15.06 3.08
N MET A 426 -21.68 -14.88 1.77
CA MET A 426 -20.34 -14.68 1.22
C MET A 426 -20.04 -13.19 1.08
N THR A 427 -20.95 -12.43 0.47
CA THR A 427 -20.76 -11.01 0.20
C THR A 427 -22.02 -10.18 0.37
N GLN A 428 -21.87 -8.92 0.78
CA GLN A 428 -22.92 -7.90 0.80
C GLN A 428 -23.19 -7.27 -0.57
N ASP A 429 -22.32 -7.48 -1.57
CA ASP A 429 -22.53 -6.99 -2.94
C ASP A 429 -23.65 -7.79 -3.64
N LEU A 430 -24.83 -7.18 -3.74
CA LEU A 430 -26.01 -7.80 -4.36
C LEU A 430 -25.79 -8.14 -5.85
N ASN A 431 -25.03 -7.32 -6.59
CA ASN A 431 -24.73 -7.61 -7.99
C ASN A 431 -23.83 -8.85 -8.11
N GLN A 432 -22.86 -8.97 -7.21
CA GLN A 432 -22.00 -10.15 -7.15
C GLN A 432 -22.78 -11.42 -6.77
N GLN A 433 -23.70 -11.32 -5.81
CA GLN A 433 -24.61 -12.43 -5.46
C GLN A 433 -25.43 -12.89 -6.68
N GLU A 434 -26.02 -11.94 -7.42
CA GLU A 434 -26.82 -12.25 -8.62
C GLU A 434 -25.97 -12.92 -9.71
N LYS A 435 -24.78 -12.40 -9.99
CA LYS A 435 -23.85 -12.97 -10.98
C LYS A 435 -23.43 -14.39 -10.61
N LEU A 436 -23.07 -14.63 -9.35
CA LEU A 436 -22.69 -15.95 -8.86
C LEU A 436 -23.86 -16.94 -8.91
N ALA A 437 -25.06 -16.50 -8.53
CA ALA A 437 -26.27 -17.31 -8.61
C ALA A 437 -26.62 -17.68 -10.05
N GLN A 438 -26.46 -16.75 -11.00
CA GLN A 438 -26.73 -17.00 -12.41
C GLN A 438 -25.78 -18.04 -13.02
N ILE A 439 -24.48 -17.98 -12.68
CA ILE A 439 -23.48 -18.87 -13.29
C ILE A 439 -23.36 -20.22 -12.58
N TYR A 440 -23.42 -20.28 -11.25
CA TYR A 440 -23.24 -21.53 -10.49
C TYR A 440 -24.55 -22.18 -10.01
N GLY A 441 -25.63 -21.41 -9.85
CA GLY A 441 -26.89 -21.85 -9.27
C GLY A 441 -26.85 -22.11 -7.77
N SER A 442 -25.83 -22.82 -7.27
CA SER A 442 -25.64 -23.18 -5.86
C SER A 442 -24.24 -22.81 -5.38
N VAL A 443 -24.14 -22.45 -4.09
CA VAL A 443 -22.86 -22.20 -3.39
C VAL A 443 -21.96 -23.43 -3.29
N ASP A 444 -22.53 -24.63 -3.37
CA ASP A 444 -21.78 -25.89 -3.32
C ASP A 444 -21.06 -26.22 -4.65
N ASN A 445 -21.36 -25.50 -5.73
CA ASN A 445 -20.75 -25.72 -7.04
C ASN A 445 -19.59 -24.76 -7.33
N ILE A 446 -19.30 -23.81 -6.43
CA ILE A 446 -18.36 -22.73 -6.68
C ILE A 446 -16.92 -23.27 -6.66
N ASP A 447 -16.14 -23.01 -7.71
CA ASP A 447 -14.70 -23.24 -7.68
C ASP A 447 -14.05 -22.43 -6.56
N ALA A 448 -13.21 -23.05 -5.74
CA ALA A 448 -12.64 -22.39 -4.55
C ALA A 448 -11.98 -21.03 -4.86
N VAL A 449 -11.26 -20.88 -5.97
CA VAL A 449 -10.68 -19.59 -6.39
C VAL A 449 -11.74 -18.48 -6.44
N VAL A 450 -12.90 -18.76 -7.05
CA VAL A 450 -13.98 -17.78 -7.19
C VAL A 450 -14.64 -17.52 -5.84
N GLY A 451 -14.92 -18.57 -5.08
CA GLY A 451 -15.57 -18.44 -3.78
C GLY A 451 -14.74 -17.70 -2.74
N LEU A 452 -13.42 -17.94 -2.71
CA LEU A 452 -12.49 -17.26 -1.80
C LEU A 452 -12.41 -15.76 -2.10
N PHE A 453 -12.32 -15.37 -3.37
CA PHE A 453 -12.26 -13.94 -3.76
C PHE A 453 -13.60 -13.22 -3.66
N ALA A 454 -14.71 -13.98 -3.57
CA ALA A 454 -16.03 -13.42 -3.42
C ALA A 454 -16.36 -12.99 -1.99
N GLU A 455 -15.59 -13.42 -0.98
CA GLU A 455 -15.91 -13.13 0.41
C GLU A 455 -15.60 -11.69 0.81
N ASP A 456 -16.53 -11.05 1.54
CA ASP A 456 -16.26 -9.72 2.11
C ASP A 456 -15.06 -9.77 3.08
N PRO A 457 -14.21 -8.73 3.11
CA PRO A 457 -13.06 -8.70 4.00
C PRO A 457 -13.43 -8.85 5.49
N VAL A 458 -12.59 -9.57 6.24
CA VAL A 458 -12.70 -9.62 7.70
C VAL A 458 -12.45 -8.24 8.32
N PRO A 459 -13.02 -7.93 9.51
CA PRO A 459 -12.79 -6.65 10.16
C PRO A 459 -11.30 -6.32 10.33
N GLY A 460 -10.91 -5.12 9.86
CA GLY A 460 -9.53 -4.64 9.90
C GLY A 460 -8.58 -5.32 8.89
N GLY A 461 -9.04 -6.32 8.14
CA GLY A 461 -8.27 -7.03 7.12
C GLY A 461 -8.66 -6.64 5.70
N SER A 462 -8.01 -7.26 4.71
CA SER A 462 -8.29 -7.03 3.28
C SER A 462 -8.73 -8.30 2.54
N VAL A 463 -8.85 -9.43 3.24
CA VAL A 463 -9.24 -10.70 2.64
C VAL A 463 -10.43 -11.31 3.40
N GLY A 464 -11.21 -12.14 2.70
CA GLY A 464 -12.33 -12.87 3.29
C GLY A 464 -11.94 -13.89 4.36
N GLU A 465 -12.93 -14.39 5.11
CA GLU A 465 -12.75 -15.32 6.23
C GLU A 465 -11.96 -16.59 5.85
N THR A 466 -12.24 -17.16 4.68
CA THR A 466 -11.58 -18.39 4.20
C THR A 466 -10.13 -18.12 3.83
N ILE A 467 -9.85 -17.05 3.07
CA ILE A 467 -8.46 -16.67 2.76
C ILE A 467 -7.71 -16.38 4.05
N ALA A 468 -8.28 -15.57 4.95
CA ALA A 468 -7.67 -15.23 6.23
C ALA A 468 -7.30 -16.49 7.04
N THR A 469 -8.17 -17.50 7.04
CA THR A 469 -7.94 -18.77 7.75
C THR A 469 -6.85 -19.60 7.10
N VAL A 470 -6.84 -19.70 5.76
CA VAL A 470 -5.82 -20.44 5.01
C VAL A 470 -4.44 -19.78 5.15
N LEU A 471 -4.37 -18.45 5.06
CA LEU A 471 -3.12 -17.71 5.27
C LEU A 471 -2.62 -17.86 6.71
N GLN A 472 -3.49 -17.72 7.71
CA GLN A 472 -3.12 -17.90 9.11
C GLN A 472 -2.58 -19.32 9.36
N ASP A 473 -3.22 -20.37 8.83
CA ASP A 473 -2.72 -21.74 8.92
C ASP A 473 -1.33 -21.88 8.27
N GLN A 474 -1.22 -21.52 6.98
CA GLN A 474 0.01 -21.71 6.22
C GLN A 474 1.19 -20.97 6.86
N PHE A 475 1.03 -19.67 7.13
CA PHE A 475 2.12 -18.88 7.71
C PHE A 475 2.45 -19.28 9.16
N THR A 476 1.48 -19.73 9.94
CA THR A 476 1.77 -20.29 11.28
C THR A 476 2.59 -21.57 11.18
N ARG A 477 2.27 -22.48 10.24
CA ARG A 477 3.05 -23.71 10.02
C ARG A 477 4.46 -23.43 9.50
N LEU A 478 4.59 -22.48 8.56
CA LEU A 478 5.89 -22.03 8.05
C LEU A 478 6.77 -21.49 9.18
N ARG A 479 6.23 -20.58 10.01
CA ARG A 479 6.98 -19.98 11.12
C ARG A 479 7.35 -20.99 12.20
N ASN A 480 6.37 -21.78 12.66
CA ASN A 480 6.55 -22.66 13.80
C ASN A 480 7.37 -23.92 13.43
N GLY A 481 7.27 -24.39 12.18
CA GLY A 481 8.03 -25.52 11.66
C GLY A 481 9.42 -25.17 11.12
N ASP A 482 9.81 -23.89 11.10
CA ASP A 482 11.13 -23.47 10.62
C ASP A 482 12.14 -23.38 11.77
N ARG A 483 13.09 -24.32 11.79
CA ARG A 483 14.20 -24.32 12.77
C ARG A 483 15.09 -23.09 12.65
N PHE A 484 15.11 -22.46 11.48
CA PHE A 484 15.96 -21.32 11.14
C PHE A 484 15.22 -19.98 11.16
N TYR A 485 13.94 -19.95 11.54
CA TYR A 485 13.20 -18.70 11.77
C TYR A 485 14.05 -17.75 12.64
N TYR A 486 14.09 -16.46 12.30
CA TYR A 486 15.10 -15.53 12.82
C TYR A 486 15.18 -15.47 14.35
N LYS A 487 14.06 -15.68 15.06
CA LYS A 487 14.02 -15.73 16.54
C LYS A 487 14.71 -16.97 17.14
N ASN A 488 14.97 -18.00 16.34
CA ASN A 488 15.72 -19.20 16.70
C ASN A 488 17.19 -19.12 16.31
N SER A 489 17.53 -18.35 15.27
CA SER A 489 18.87 -18.33 14.66
C SER A 489 19.72 -17.12 15.05
N LEU A 490 19.14 -16.10 15.69
CA LEU A 490 19.81 -14.87 16.11
C LEU A 490 19.79 -14.66 17.63
N THR A 491 20.75 -13.89 18.15
CA THR A 491 20.79 -13.48 19.56
C THR A 491 19.70 -12.44 19.88
N PRO A 492 19.31 -12.26 21.16
CA PRO A 492 18.32 -11.25 21.55
C PRO A 492 18.65 -9.81 21.12
N ALA A 493 19.94 -9.46 21.05
CA ALA A 493 20.37 -8.14 20.63
C ALA A 493 20.20 -7.93 19.12
N GLU A 494 20.47 -8.96 18.32
CA GLU A 494 20.23 -8.94 16.88
C GLU A 494 18.74 -8.93 16.55
N ILE A 495 17.95 -9.77 17.24
CA ILE A 495 16.48 -9.81 17.12
C ILE A 495 15.90 -8.40 17.28
N LYS A 496 16.32 -7.65 18.31
CA LYS A 496 15.86 -6.28 18.53
C LYS A 496 16.17 -5.34 17.35
N VAL A 497 17.30 -5.52 16.67
CA VAL A 497 17.64 -4.71 15.48
C VAL A 497 16.80 -5.12 14.27
N ILE A 498 16.58 -6.43 14.08
CA ILE A 498 15.71 -6.95 13.02
C ILE A 498 14.26 -6.47 13.21
N GLU A 499 13.71 -6.58 14.41
CA GLU A 499 12.37 -6.13 14.77
C GLU A 499 12.19 -4.61 14.59
N GLY A 500 13.27 -3.83 14.72
CA GLY A 500 13.28 -2.39 14.47
C GLY A 500 13.53 -1.98 13.01
N THR A 501 13.64 -2.92 12.06
CA THR A 501 13.82 -2.61 10.63
C THR A 501 12.49 -2.71 9.89
N SER A 502 12.11 -1.65 9.18
CA SER A 502 10.93 -1.64 8.29
C SER A 502 11.33 -1.92 6.83
N PHE A 503 10.35 -2.22 5.96
CA PHE A 503 10.64 -2.28 4.52
C PHE A 503 10.98 -0.89 3.94
N ALA A 504 10.45 0.19 4.52
CA ALA A 504 10.83 1.57 4.18
C ALA A 504 12.33 1.80 4.41
N ASP A 505 12.89 1.28 5.51
CA ASP A 505 14.33 1.35 5.76
C ASP A 505 15.15 0.64 4.69
N ILE A 506 14.72 -0.54 4.24
CA ILE A 506 15.40 -1.28 3.17
C ILE A 506 15.38 -0.48 1.87
N ILE A 507 14.24 0.13 1.52
CA ILE A 507 14.14 1.03 0.36
C ILE A 507 15.12 2.19 0.51
N ARG A 508 15.06 2.95 1.60
CA ARG A 508 15.90 4.14 1.83
C ARG A 508 17.40 3.83 1.82
N ARG A 509 17.82 2.65 2.33
CA ARG A 509 19.24 2.23 2.36
C ARG A 509 19.78 1.82 0.99
N ASN A 510 18.92 1.40 0.07
CA ASN A 510 19.31 0.78 -1.20
C ASN A 510 18.85 1.57 -2.43
N THR A 511 18.30 2.78 -2.22
CA THR A 511 17.81 3.69 -3.26
C THR A 511 18.12 5.13 -2.91
N ASN A 512 18.07 6.02 -3.91
CA ASN A 512 18.08 7.48 -3.69
C ASN A 512 16.65 8.01 -3.48
N SER A 513 15.85 7.35 -2.64
CA SER A 513 14.47 7.72 -2.33
C SER A 513 14.33 8.00 -0.83
N PRO A 514 14.70 9.21 -0.37
CA PRO A 514 14.63 9.56 1.06
C PRO A 514 13.19 9.79 1.54
N ILE A 515 12.28 10.14 0.62
CA ILE A 515 10.85 10.39 0.89
C ILE A 515 10.09 9.13 0.53
N VAL A 516 9.76 8.38 1.57
CA VAL A 516 9.01 7.12 1.56
C VAL A 516 8.29 7.11 2.90
N GLN A 517 7.00 6.77 2.92
CA GLN A 517 6.21 6.69 4.15
C GLN A 517 6.70 5.56 5.08
N GLU A 518 6.37 5.63 6.36
CA GLU A 518 6.89 4.66 7.35
C GLU A 518 6.37 3.23 7.10
N ASN A 519 5.07 3.07 6.88
CA ASN A 519 4.49 1.83 6.40
C ASN A 519 4.19 1.91 4.90
N VAL A 520 5.12 1.40 4.10
CA VAL A 520 5.06 1.37 2.62
C VAL A 520 3.92 0.54 2.03
N PHE A 521 3.24 -0.27 2.83
CA PHE A 521 2.13 -1.10 2.35
C PHE A 521 0.80 -0.35 2.32
N THR A 522 0.72 0.86 2.88
CA THR A 522 -0.50 1.67 2.93
C THR A 522 -0.17 3.16 2.81
N LEU A 523 -1.08 3.93 2.24
CA LEU A 523 -1.07 5.40 2.29
C LEU A 523 -1.67 5.92 3.61
N GLN A 524 -2.13 5.03 4.50
CA GLN A 524 -2.62 5.39 5.82
C GLN A 524 -1.59 5.11 6.91
N GLN A 525 -1.03 6.16 7.50
CA GLN A 525 -0.12 6.11 8.64
C GLN A 525 -0.88 6.37 9.95
N SER A 526 -0.44 5.74 11.03
CA SER A 526 -1.12 5.82 12.32
C SER A 526 -0.11 5.78 13.47
N GLY A 527 -0.22 6.77 14.37
CA GLY A 527 0.54 6.89 15.60
C GLY A 527 -0.07 6.08 16.74
N THR A 528 0.30 6.47 17.94
CA THR A 528 0.10 5.72 19.18
C THR A 528 -0.52 6.63 20.25
N GLN A 529 -0.22 6.37 21.52
CA GLN A 529 -0.61 7.27 22.62
C GLN A 529 0.55 8.14 23.11
N SER A 530 1.68 8.08 22.41
CA SER A 530 2.93 8.76 22.73
C SER A 530 3.31 9.67 21.57
N ASN A 531 4.22 10.59 21.81
CA ASN A 531 4.74 11.49 20.77
C ASN A 531 5.38 10.68 19.62
N ASP A 532 4.81 10.81 18.43
CA ASP A 532 5.23 10.09 17.24
C ASP A 532 5.81 11.03 16.17
N GLU A 533 6.75 10.51 15.38
CA GLU A 533 7.17 11.14 14.12
C GLU A 533 6.58 10.33 12.96
N LEU A 534 5.57 10.89 12.29
CA LEU A 534 4.89 10.23 11.18
C LEU A 534 5.13 10.99 9.88
N ARG A 535 5.37 10.22 8.82
CA ARG A 535 5.75 10.72 7.50
C ARG A 535 4.96 10.02 6.42
N GLY A 536 4.34 10.81 5.56
CA GLY A 536 3.83 10.40 4.26
C GLY A 536 4.96 10.21 3.24
N GLY A 537 4.59 10.17 1.98
CA GLY A 537 5.42 9.83 0.85
C GLY A 537 5.18 10.79 -0.32
N LEU A 538 4.95 10.23 -1.50
CA LEU A 538 4.75 11.01 -2.73
C LEU A 538 3.31 10.94 -3.26
N GLY A 539 2.40 10.33 -2.50
CA GLY A 539 1.02 10.10 -2.91
C GLY A 539 0.07 10.63 -1.85
N ASP A 540 -1.22 10.71 -2.18
CA ASP A 540 -2.25 11.24 -1.28
C ASP A 540 -2.38 10.38 0.00
N ASP A 541 -1.74 10.82 1.08
CA ASP A 541 -1.62 10.11 2.34
C ASP A 541 -2.70 10.50 3.35
N VAL A 542 -2.97 9.59 4.29
CA VAL A 542 -3.79 9.84 5.47
C VAL A 542 -2.92 9.57 6.70
N ILE A 543 -2.68 10.58 7.53
CA ILE A 543 -1.84 10.44 8.72
C ILE A 543 -2.66 10.77 9.97
N LEU A 544 -2.69 9.82 10.91
CA LEU A 544 -3.40 9.95 12.19
C LEU A 544 -2.41 9.94 13.36
N GLY A 545 -2.24 11.06 14.07
CA GLY A 545 -1.34 11.19 15.24
C GLY A 545 -1.84 10.45 16.48
N TYR A 546 -3.11 10.69 16.83
CA TYR A 546 -3.86 10.16 17.98
C TYR A 546 -3.63 10.88 19.30
N GLN A 547 -2.72 10.44 20.18
CA GLN A 547 -2.45 11.14 21.43
C GLN A 547 -0.94 11.34 21.57
N GLY A 548 -0.55 12.46 22.14
CA GLY A 548 0.86 12.82 22.30
C GLY A 548 1.15 14.10 21.54
N ASP A 549 2.33 14.68 21.75
CA ASP A 549 2.76 15.82 20.95
C ASP A 549 3.46 15.30 19.70
N ASP A 550 2.73 15.17 18.60
CA ASP A 550 3.15 14.47 17.38
C ASP A 550 3.79 15.41 16.36
N SER A 551 4.65 14.86 15.51
CA SER A 551 5.18 15.54 14.32
C SER A 551 4.72 14.81 13.06
N LEU A 552 3.74 15.39 12.36
CA LEU A 552 3.15 14.85 11.15
C LEU A 552 3.64 15.61 9.91
N ARG A 553 3.98 14.88 8.85
CA ARG A 553 4.43 15.47 7.58
C ARG A 553 3.89 14.71 6.37
N GLY A 554 3.18 15.41 5.48
CA GLY A 554 2.58 14.89 4.25
C GLY A 554 3.61 14.65 3.14
N TYR A 555 4.37 15.71 2.81
CA TYR A 555 5.34 15.81 1.71
C TYR A 555 4.72 16.17 0.36
N PHE A 556 4.33 15.20 -0.46
CA PHE A 556 3.72 15.48 -1.77
C PHE A 556 2.42 14.71 -1.88
N GLY A 557 1.44 15.29 -2.57
CA GLY A 557 0.12 14.69 -2.73
C GLY A 557 -0.91 15.51 -1.98
N ASN A 558 -2.19 15.19 -2.17
CA ASN A 558 -3.26 15.88 -1.45
C ASN A 558 -3.56 15.14 -0.15
N ASP A 559 -2.86 15.51 0.91
CA ASP A 559 -2.78 14.73 2.13
C ASP A 559 -3.87 15.11 3.13
N ARG A 560 -4.18 14.17 4.03
CA ARG A 560 -5.07 14.40 5.17
C ARG A 560 -4.35 14.08 6.47
N LEU A 561 -4.00 15.11 7.24
CA LEU A 561 -3.24 14.99 8.46
C LEU A 561 -4.10 15.37 9.67
N TYR A 562 -4.20 14.48 10.64
CA TYR A 562 -5.00 14.64 11.85
C TYR A 562 -4.11 14.46 13.08
N GLY A 563 -3.81 15.54 13.80
CA GLY A 563 -3.05 15.50 15.05
C GLY A 563 -3.80 14.74 16.15
N HIS A 564 -5.09 15.04 16.27
CA HIS A 564 -5.96 14.58 17.36
C HIS A 564 -5.63 15.26 18.69
N GLY A 565 -5.04 14.58 19.67
CA GLY A 565 -4.88 15.15 21.01
C GLY A 565 -3.43 15.35 21.40
N GLY A 566 -3.09 16.53 21.91
CA GLY A 566 -1.72 16.90 22.24
C GLY A 566 -1.32 18.15 21.47
N SER A 567 -0.10 18.64 21.67
CA SER A 567 0.40 19.84 20.98
C SER A 567 1.21 19.42 19.75
N ASP A 568 0.55 19.41 18.60
CA ASP A 568 1.08 18.79 17.38
C ASP A 568 1.80 19.76 16.45
N LEU A 569 2.78 19.25 15.72
CA LEU A 569 3.38 19.91 14.55
C LEU A 569 2.93 19.19 13.29
N ILE A 570 2.11 19.85 12.48
CA ILE A 570 1.51 19.27 11.26
C ILE A 570 1.98 20.07 10.04
N LYS A 571 2.53 19.37 9.03
CA LYS A 571 3.02 19.97 7.79
C LYS A 571 2.46 19.25 6.56
N GLY A 572 1.70 19.93 5.72
CA GLY A 572 1.23 19.42 4.43
C GLY A 572 2.38 19.30 3.43
N GLU A 573 3.06 20.42 3.20
CA GLU A 573 4.11 20.65 2.20
C GLU A 573 3.54 20.86 0.77
N GLU A 574 3.66 19.94 -0.18
CA GLU A 574 3.18 20.14 -1.56
C GLU A 574 1.86 19.40 -1.84
N GLY A 575 0.82 20.14 -2.24
CA GLY A 575 -0.47 19.59 -2.64
C GLY A 575 -1.64 20.37 -2.02
N ASP A 576 -2.87 20.05 -2.40
CA ASP A 576 -4.06 20.62 -1.76
C ASP A 576 -4.37 19.83 -0.47
N ASP A 577 -3.83 20.26 0.66
CA ASP A 577 -3.82 19.46 1.89
C ASP A 577 -4.98 19.77 2.84
N THR A 578 -5.31 18.81 3.71
CA THR A 578 -6.24 18.99 4.83
C THR A 578 -5.56 18.69 6.15
N LEU A 579 -5.36 19.72 6.97
CA LEU A 579 -4.69 19.64 8.27
C LEU A 579 -5.68 19.93 9.40
N MET A 580 -5.76 19.03 10.38
CA MET A 580 -6.57 19.21 11.59
C MET A 580 -5.71 18.99 12.83
N GLY A 581 -5.56 20.01 13.66
CA GLY A 581 -4.85 19.94 14.95
C GLY A 581 -5.62 19.07 15.94
N GLY A 582 -6.71 19.61 16.47
CA GLY A 582 -7.58 18.91 17.41
C GLY A 582 -7.50 19.60 18.77
N PRO A 583 -7.60 18.88 19.90
CA PRO A 583 -7.31 19.47 21.20
C PRO A 583 -5.81 19.60 21.50
N GLY A 584 -5.35 20.81 21.78
CA GLY A 584 -3.99 21.15 22.17
C GLY A 584 -3.55 22.47 21.56
N ASN A 585 -2.34 22.93 21.85
CA ASN A 585 -1.81 24.11 21.15
C ASN A 585 -1.00 23.62 19.95
N ASP A 586 -1.59 23.68 18.77
CA ASP A 586 -1.08 23.04 17.57
C ASP A 586 -0.38 24.03 16.65
N ARG A 587 0.53 23.51 15.83
CA ARG A 587 1.19 24.26 14.76
C ARG A 587 0.95 23.57 13.42
N LEU A 588 0.12 24.19 12.59
CA LEU A 588 -0.24 23.71 11.26
C LEU A 588 0.44 24.56 10.19
N ILE A 589 1.11 23.90 9.24
CA ILE A 589 1.76 24.54 8.08
C ILE A 589 1.25 23.85 6.83
N GLY A 590 0.50 24.57 5.98
CA GLY A 590 -0.07 24.06 4.73
C GLY A 590 1.03 23.76 3.73
N GLY A 591 1.65 24.79 3.16
CA GLY A 591 2.75 24.70 2.22
C GLY A 591 2.36 25.31 0.88
N SER A 592 2.35 24.54 -0.19
CA SER A 592 1.94 24.99 -1.51
C SER A 592 0.77 24.17 -2.02
N GLY A 593 -0.24 24.83 -2.56
CA GLY A 593 -1.52 24.22 -2.91
C GLY A 593 -2.64 24.95 -2.18
N ASN A 594 -3.89 24.61 -2.47
CA ASN A 594 -5.06 25.23 -1.81
C ASN A 594 -5.40 24.40 -0.58
N ASP A 595 -4.91 24.86 0.57
CA ASP A 595 -4.94 24.08 1.80
C ASP A 595 -6.16 24.39 2.67
N TYR A 596 -6.56 23.40 3.45
CA TYR A 596 -7.54 23.54 4.54
C TYR A 596 -6.85 23.27 5.88
N LEU A 597 -6.75 24.29 6.73
CA LEU A 597 -6.16 24.20 8.07
C LEU A 597 -7.22 24.48 9.14
N ALA A 598 -7.33 23.59 10.13
CA ALA A 598 -8.19 23.78 11.29
C ALA A 598 -7.43 23.46 12.60
N GLY A 599 -7.22 24.48 13.44
CA GLY A 599 -6.60 24.33 14.77
C GLY A 599 -7.51 23.54 15.72
N ASN A 600 -8.77 23.95 15.81
CA ASN A 600 -9.83 23.41 16.67
C ASN A 600 -9.79 23.92 18.12
N GLN A 601 -9.17 23.22 19.08
CA GLN A 601 -9.25 23.59 20.49
C GLN A 601 -7.85 23.85 21.05
N GLY A 602 -7.56 25.09 21.40
CA GLY A 602 -6.31 25.51 22.02
C GLY A 602 -5.80 26.80 21.40
N ASN A 603 -4.58 27.21 21.75
CA ASN A 603 -3.99 28.40 21.15
C ASN A 603 -3.11 27.95 19.98
N ASP A 604 -3.65 28.03 18.77
CA ASP A 604 -3.08 27.40 17.60
C ASP A 604 -2.31 28.40 16.72
N SER A 605 -1.35 27.89 15.96
CA SER A 605 -0.61 28.64 14.95
C SER A 605 -0.78 28.00 13.58
N LEU A 606 -1.49 28.68 12.69
CA LEU A 606 -1.79 28.24 11.34
C LEU A 606 -1.06 29.12 10.33
N VAL A 607 -0.28 28.50 9.45
CA VAL A 607 0.40 29.17 8.34
C VAL A 607 0.05 28.42 7.06
N ALA A 608 -0.73 29.02 6.17
CA ALA A 608 -1.19 28.31 4.99
C ALA A 608 -0.11 28.23 3.91
N GLY A 609 0.33 29.33 3.32
CA GLY A 609 1.47 29.32 2.41
C GLY A 609 1.14 29.90 1.05
N SER A 610 1.34 29.15 -0.03
CA SER A 610 0.98 29.62 -1.37
C SER A 610 -0.23 28.86 -1.91
N GLY A 611 -1.29 29.56 -2.29
CA GLY A 611 -2.53 28.93 -2.74
C GLY A 611 -3.73 29.79 -2.37
N ASN A 612 -4.95 29.32 -2.60
CA ASN A 612 -6.14 29.99 -2.05
C ASN A 612 -6.67 29.15 -0.90
N ASP A 613 -6.31 29.55 0.30
CA ASP A 613 -6.38 28.68 1.46
C ASP A 613 -7.59 28.97 2.35
N ILE A 614 -7.91 28.01 3.21
CA ILE A 614 -8.96 28.14 4.23
C ILE A 614 -8.35 27.83 5.59
N LEU A 615 -8.31 28.83 6.47
CA LEU A 615 -7.79 28.71 7.83
C LEU A 615 -8.91 28.92 8.85
N LYS A 616 -8.97 28.05 9.85
CA LYS A 616 -9.88 28.15 10.99
C LYS A 616 -9.12 27.94 12.29
N GLY A 617 -9.06 28.97 13.14
CA GLY A 617 -8.46 28.88 14.47
C GLY A 617 -9.27 27.94 15.36
N GLY A 618 -10.48 28.36 15.73
CA GLY A 618 -11.40 27.56 16.53
C GLY A 618 -11.63 28.18 17.91
N MET A 619 -11.33 27.45 18.97
CA MET A 619 -11.42 27.94 20.35
C MET A 619 -10.03 28.21 20.90
N GLY A 620 -9.78 29.42 21.36
CA GLY A 620 -8.52 29.80 21.99
C GLY A 620 -7.89 30.97 21.27
N ARG A 621 -6.71 31.40 21.71
CA ARG A 621 -6.04 32.56 21.11
C ARG A 621 -5.18 32.13 19.95
N ASP A 622 -5.70 32.29 18.74
CA ASP A 622 -5.09 31.72 17.55
C ASP A 622 -4.29 32.75 16.74
N SER A 623 -3.33 32.25 15.96
CA SER A 623 -2.52 33.03 15.02
C SER A 623 -2.60 32.43 13.63
N LEU A 624 -3.25 33.14 12.71
CA LEU A 624 -3.53 32.69 11.35
C LEU A 624 -2.79 33.57 10.33
N MET A 625 -2.04 32.94 9.42
CA MET A 625 -1.34 33.59 8.30
C MET A 625 -1.72 32.93 6.98
N GLY A 626 -2.47 33.62 6.12
CA GLY A 626 -2.80 33.15 4.76
C GLY A 626 -1.57 33.07 3.86
N GLN A 627 -0.76 34.13 3.88
CA GLN A 627 0.42 34.32 3.05
C GLN A 627 0.11 34.69 1.60
N ALA A 628 0.21 33.81 0.61
CA ALA A 628 0.12 34.21 -0.80
C ALA A 628 -1.05 33.54 -1.51
N GLY A 629 -1.98 34.35 -2.04
CA GLY A 629 -3.16 33.95 -2.78
C GLY A 629 -4.42 34.48 -2.10
N ASN A 630 -5.62 34.07 -2.54
CA ASN A 630 -6.86 34.67 -2.04
C ASN A 630 -7.46 33.80 -0.94
N ASP A 631 -7.19 34.16 0.31
CA ASP A 631 -7.40 33.28 1.45
C ASP A 631 -8.70 33.59 2.19
N GLN A 632 -9.16 32.60 2.96
CA GLN A 632 -10.29 32.74 3.88
C GLN A 632 -9.84 32.39 5.29
N LEU A 633 -9.81 33.39 6.17
CA LEU A 633 -9.38 33.25 7.56
C LEU A 633 -10.57 33.43 8.49
N VAL A 634 -10.76 32.49 9.42
CA VAL A 634 -11.74 32.56 10.49
C VAL A 634 -11.02 32.33 11.82
N GLY A 635 -11.02 33.34 12.70
CA GLY A 635 -10.37 33.26 14.02
C GLY A 635 -11.11 32.27 14.90
N GLY A 636 -12.22 32.73 15.49
CA GLY A 636 -13.16 31.85 16.17
C GLY A 636 -13.64 32.46 17.48
N ALA A 637 -13.27 31.87 18.59
CA ALA A 637 -13.56 32.33 19.94
C ALA A 637 -12.27 32.72 20.66
N ASP A 638 -12.35 33.63 21.63
CA ASP A 638 -11.20 34.30 22.28
C ASP A 638 -10.45 35.28 21.34
N ASP A 639 -9.28 35.79 21.77
CA ASP A 639 -8.58 36.89 21.08
C ASP A 639 -7.65 36.36 19.98
N ASP A 640 -7.95 36.65 18.72
CA ASP A 640 -7.21 36.11 17.58
C ASP A 640 -6.34 37.13 16.84
N TRP A 641 -5.29 36.63 16.16
CA TRP A 641 -4.48 37.42 15.23
C TRP A 641 -4.56 36.82 13.83
N LEU A 642 -5.13 37.56 12.88
CA LEU A 642 -5.37 37.12 11.51
C LEU A 642 -4.64 38.03 10.52
N ASN A 643 -3.85 37.43 9.65
CA ASN A 643 -3.14 38.13 8.59
C ASN A 643 -3.37 37.43 7.24
N GLY A 644 -4.08 38.09 6.32
CA GLY A 644 -4.36 37.61 4.97
C GLY A 644 -3.07 37.44 4.17
N GLY A 645 -2.35 38.54 3.92
CA GLY A 645 -1.09 38.52 3.19
C GLY A 645 -1.23 39.11 1.80
N GLY A 646 -0.68 38.47 0.79
CA GLY A 646 -0.81 38.93 -0.60
C GLY A 646 -1.96 38.24 -1.29
N GLY A 647 -2.96 38.99 -1.75
CA GLY A 647 -4.11 38.48 -2.48
C GLY A 647 -5.37 39.25 -2.14
N ASN A 648 -6.55 38.73 -2.49
CA ASN A 648 -7.81 39.37 -2.13
C ASN A 648 -8.52 38.51 -1.08
N ASP A 649 -8.26 38.83 0.18
CA ASP A 649 -8.55 37.93 1.28
C ASP A 649 -9.92 38.19 1.89
N ARG A 650 -10.44 37.18 2.59
CA ARG A 650 -11.65 37.27 3.38
C ARG A 650 -11.31 36.95 4.82
N ILE A 651 -11.29 37.99 5.64
CA ILE A 651 -10.84 37.90 7.03
C ILE A 651 -12.06 38.07 7.92
N LEU A 652 -12.43 37.01 8.62
CA LEU A 652 -13.56 36.95 9.51
C LEU A 652 -13.05 36.77 10.94
N GLY A 653 -13.04 37.87 11.69
CA GLY A 653 -13.02 37.77 13.15
C GLY A 653 -14.47 37.72 13.66
N THR A 654 -14.73 36.86 14.64
CA THR A 654 -16.07 36.67 15.20
C THR A 654 -16.01 36.79 16.70
N SER A 655 -17.11 37.19 17.33
CA SER A 655 -17.23 37.08 18.78
C SER A 655 -18.07 35.86 19.17
N HIS A 656 -17.51 34.96 19.98
CA HIS A 656 -18.19 33.82 20.62
C HIS A 656 -18.10 33.86 22.14
N SER A 657 -17.75 35.02 22.69
CA SER A 657 -17.52 35.27 24.10
C SER A 657 -18.66 34.76 24.99
N LYS A 658 -18.30 33.94 25.99
CA LYS A 658 -19.16 33.67 27.15
C LYS A 658 -19.22 34.93 28.00
N ALA A 659 -20.42 35.31 28.46
CA ALA A 659 -20.65 36.52 29.25
C ALA A 659 -19.56 36.80 30.30
N GLY A 660 -18.81 37.90 30.13
CA GLY A 660 -17.77 38.37 31.06
C GLY A 660 -16.32 38.19 30.61
N ARG A 661 -16.06 37.70 29.39
CA ARG A 661 -14.78 37.83 28.68
C ARG A 661 -14.96 38.75 27.49
N PHE A 662 -13.95 39.57 27.22
CA PHE A 662 -13.91 40.45 26.06
C PHE A 662 -13.06 39.79 24.97
N GLU A 663 -13.47 39.95 23.72
CA GLU A 663 -12.78 39.41 22.54
C GLU A 663 -12.28 40.54 21.65
N HIS A 664 -10.96 40.60 21.47
CA HIS A 664 -10.27 41.56 20.63
C HIS A 664 -9.47 40.85 19.54
N ASP A 665 -10.01 40.83 18.32
CA ASP A 665 -9.31 40.28 17.17
C ASP A 665 -8.45 41.34 16.49
N VAL A 666 -7.26 40.96 16.04
CA VAL A 666 -6.40 41.79 15.21
C VAL A 666 -6.46 41.28 13.78
N LEU A 667 -6.93 42.12 12.86
CA LEU A 667 -7.12 41.79 11.44
C LEU A 667 -6.19 42.60 10.56
N ILE A 668 -5.48 41.93 9.66
CA ILE A 668 -4.47 42.50 8.76
C ILE A 668 -4.67 41.92 7.37
N GLY A 669 -4.91 42.75 6.35
CA GLY A 669 -5.12 42.32 4.96
C GLY A 669 -3.82 42.19 4.16
N GLN A 670 -2.93 43.17 4.32
CA GLN A 670 -1.71 43.49 3.58
C GLN A 670 -1.95 43.93 2.13
N GLY A 671 -1.68 43.05 1.16
CA GLY A 671 -1.58 43.43 -0.24
C GLY A 671 -2.70 42.87 -1.08
N GLY A 672 -3.60 43.72 -1.57
CA GLY A 672 -4.64 43.37 -2.54
C GLY A 672 -5.98 44.00 -2.14
N LYS A 673 -7.11 43.36 -2.47
CA LYS A 673 -8.45 43.92 -2.19
C LYS A 673 -9.19 43.08 -1.18
N ASP A 674 -8.99 43.41 0.08
CA ASP A 674 -9.38 42.56 1.18
C ASP A 674 -10.79 42.86 1.69
N LYS A 675 -11.41 41.84 2.27
CA LYS A 675 -12.73 41.92 2.88
C LYS A 675 -12.66 41.56 4.35
N PHE A 676 -12.79 42.58 5.19
CA PHE A 676 -12.92 42.42 6.64
C PHE A 676 -14.38 42.19 6.99
N MET A 677 -14.72 40.98 7.40
CA MET A 677 -16.07 40.55 7.68
C MET A 677 -16.46 40.86 9.13
N LEU A 678 -17.31 41.87 9.33
CA LEU A 678 -17.79 42.32 10.64
C LEU A 678 -19.32 42.14 10.80
N GLY A 679 -19.94 41.40 9.88
CA GLY A 679 -21.36 41.06 9.95
C GLY A 679 -21.81 40.14 8.82
N ASN A 680 -23.03 39.63 8.94
CA ASN A 680 -23.71 38.81 7.95
C ASN A 680 -25.17 39.30 7.76
N PRO A 681 -25.97 38.69 6.86
CA PRO A 681 -27.36 39.12 6.62
C PRO A 681 -28.28 39.07 7.86
N HIS A 682 -27.87 38.39 8.93
CA HIS A 682 -28.66 38.20 10.15
C HIS A 682 -28.20 39.07 11.32
N THR A 683 -26.91 39.40 11.42
CA THR A 683 -26.36 40.17 12.55
C THR A 683 -25.01 40.83 12.24
N ALA A 684 -24.71 41.92 12.95
CA ALA A 684 -23.33 42.39 13.11
C ALA A 684 -22.56 41.44 14.03
N PHE A 685 -21.26 41.25 13.78
CA PHE A 685 -20.34 40.53 14.67
C PHE A 685 -19.79 41.49 15.74
N TYR A 686 -19.26 40.95 16.84
CA TYR A 686 -18.82 41.71 18.03
C TYR A 686 -19.92 42.44 18.79
N ALA A 687 -21.12 42.49 18.22
CA ALA A 687 -22.31 43.03 18.85
C ALA A 687 -23.01 42.01 19.76
N ALA A 688 -23.67 42.51 20.81
CA ALA A 688 -24.52 41.77 21.75
C ALA A 688 -23.83 40.84 22.78
N ASN A 689 -22.50 40.80 22.87
CA ASN A 689 -21.78 40.00 23.88
C ASN A 689 -21.17 40.81 25.05
N GLY A 690 -21.16 42.14 24.96
CA GLY A 690 -20.67 43.04 26.01
C GLY A 690 -20.07 44.32 25.43
N PRO A 691 -19.86 45.38 26.24
CA PRO A 691 -19.46 46.70 25.73
C PRO A 691 -17.99 46.83 25.28
N GLN A 692 -17.27 45.74 24.98
CA GLN A 692 -15.84 45.80 24.62
C GLN A 692 -15.37 44.79 23.57
N ASP A 693 -16.22 44.00 22.92
CA ASP A 693 -15.74 43.10 21.86
C ASP A 693 -15.54 43.90 20.57
N PHE A 694 -14.39 43.82 19.90
CA PHE A 694 -14.15 44.54 18.65
C PHE A 694 -13.00 43.96 17.82
N ALA A 695 -13.04 44.22 16.51
CA ALA A 695 -11.91 43.96 15.61
C ALA A 695 -10.98 45.18 15.47
N ALA A 696 -9.67 45.02 15.68
CA ALA A 696 -8.65 45.99 15.33
C ALA A 696 -8.09 45.73 13.93
N ILE A 697 -8.43 46.58 12.95
CA ILE A 697 -7.96 46.50 11.57
C ILE A 697 -6.75 47.42 11.39
N LEU A 698 -5.59 46.84 11.07
CA LEU A 698 -4.29 47.52 11.13
C LEU A 698 -3.68 47.94 9.77
N ASP A 699 -4.38 47.76 8.66
CA ASP A 699 -3.84 48.13 7.34
C ASP A 699 -4.89 48.37 6.26
N PHE A 700 -6.05 48.90 6.64
CA PHE A 700 -7.13 49.15 5.69
C PHE A 700 -6.72 50.18 4.61
N GLN A 701 -6.85 49.80 3.34
CA GLN A 701 -6.55 50.63 2.18
C GLN A 701 -7.84 51.13 1.51
N VAL A 702 -8.09 52.43 1.61
CA VAL A 702 -9.30 53.06 1.05
C VAL A 702 -9.32 52.93 -0.49
N GLY A 703 -10.34 52.25 -1.00
CA GLY A 703 -10.55 52.05 -2.44
C GLY A 703 -10.11 50.66 -2.94
N GLU A 704 -9.34 49.94 -2.14
CA GLU A 704 -8.98 48.54 -2.39
C GLU A 704 -9.81 47.64 -1.47
N ASP A 705 -9.77 47.92 -0.17
CA ASP A 705 -10.42 47.09 0.85
C ASP A 705 -11.87 47.45 1.12
N LYS A 706 -12.59 46.48 1.67
CA LYS A 706 -13.99 46.61 2.05
C LYS A 706 -14.24 46.04 3.44
N LEU A 707 -14.98 46.80 4.24
CA LEU A 707 -15.70 46.25 5.39
C LEU A 707 -16.97 45.55 4.90
N VAL A 708 -17.29 44.37 5.43
CA VAL A 708 -18.57 43.71 5.18
C VAL A 708 -19.42 43.84 6.44
N LEU A 709 -20.54 44.56 6.33
CA LEU A 709 -21.39 44.99 7.45
C LEU A 709 -22.83 44.49 7.29
N HIS A 710 -23.53 44.35 8.41
CA HIS A 710 -24.96 44.01 8.44
C HIS A 710 -25.82 45.26 8.24
N GLY A 711 -26.97 45.15 7.55
CA GLY A 711 -27.96 46.22 7.50
C GLY A 711 -27.60 47.35 6.53
N THR A 712 -27.53 48.59 6.99
CA THR A 712 -27.30 49.78 6.15
C THR A 712 -26.29 50.74 6.78
N ALA A 713 -25.79 51.71 6.00
CA ALA A 713 -24.87 52.73 6.52
C ALA A 713 -25.46 53.57 7.68
N ALA A 714 -26.79 53.68 7.79
CA ALA A 714 -27.45 54.44 8.85
C ALA A 714 -27.40 53.72 10.22
N ASP A 715 -27.12 52.42 10.22
CA ASP A 715 -27.01 51.60 11.43
C ASP A 715 -25.63 51.73 12.11
N TYR A 716 -24.74 52.57 11.57
CA TYR A 716 -23.37 52.74 12.04
C TYR A 716 -23.00 54.20 12.32
N ARG A 717 -22.26 54.41 13.40
CA ARG A 717 -21.70 55.70 13.80
C ARG A 717 -20.18 55.60 13.86
N THR A 718 -19.47 56.58 13.31
CA THR A 718 -18.00 56.63 13.35
C THR A 718 -17.49 57.76 14.23
N GLU A 719 -16.49 57.49 15.08
CA GLU A 719 -15.69 58.50 15.76
C GLU A 719 -14.27 58.45 15.20
N GLN A 720 -13.65 59.60 14.95
CA GLN A 720 -12.39 59.66 14.23
C GLN A 720 -11.38 60.54 14.97
N ASP A 721 -10.17 60.02 15.16
CA ASP A 721 -9.00 60.79 15.57
C ASP A 721 -8.02 60.96 14.39
N SER A 722 -6.79 61.44 14.63
CA SER A 722 -5.82 61.70 13.55
C SER A 722 -5.36 60.46 12.78
N THR A 723 -5.51 59.25 13.35
CA THR A 723 -4.97 58.00 12.78
C THR A 723 -5.93 56.81 12.88
N THR A 724 -7.06 56.93 13.57
CA THR A 724 -7.95 55.82 13.87
C THR A 724 -9.41 56.23 13.66
N THR A 725 -10.19 55.37 13.02
CA THR A 725 -11.66 55.43 13.00
C THR A 725 -12.22 54.33 13.91
N LEU A 726 -13.00 54.71 14.91
CA LEU A 726 -13.84 53.81 15.72
C LEU A 726 -15.21 53.65 15.03
N ILE A 727 -15.69 52.42 14.90
CA ILE A 727 -16.97 52.10 14.27
C ILE A 727 -17.89 51.48 15.32
N TYR A 728 -19.02 52.16 15.56
CA TYR A 728 -20.06 51.70 16.46
C TYR A 728 -21.28 51.22 15.67
N TRP A 729 -21.85 50.09 16.07
CA TRP A 729 -23.16 49.63 15.62
C TRP A 729 -24.26 50.17 16.55
N GLU A 730 -25.28 50.77 15.97
CA GLU A 730 -26.40 51.39 16.69
C GLU A 730 -27.61 50.45 16.65
N HIS A 731 -27.96 49.81 17.77
CA HIS A 731 -29.07 48.87 17.83
C HIS A 731 -29.86 48.98 19.13
N ARG A 732 -31.20 49.06 19.04
CA ARG A 732 -32.14 49.11 20.18
C ARG A 732 -31.79 50.17 21.25
N GLY A 733 -31.19 51.29 20.83
CA GLY A 733 -30.79 52.37 21.74
C GLY A 733 -29.47 52.12 22.49
N GLN A 734 -28.69 51.12 22.06
CA GLN A 734 -27.32 50.85 22.47
C GLN A 734 -26.36 51.15 21.32
N SER A 735 -25.17 51.64 21.66
CA SER A 735 -24.07 51.92 20.75
C SER A 735 -22.91 51.02 21.16
N GLU A 736 -22.55 50.05 20.32
CA GLU A 736 -21.52 49.05 20.62
C GLU A 736 -20.36 49.22 19.65
N LEU A 737 -19.14 49.37 20.18
CA LEU A 737 -17.94 49.39 19.36
C LEU A 737 -17.79 48.00 18.71
N ILE A 738 -17.61 47.94 17.39
CA ILE A 738 -17.41 46.67 16.68
C ILE A 738 -16.07 46.62 15.94
N ALA A 739 -15.47 47.77 15.64
CA ALA A 739 -14.17 47.82 15.00
C ALA A 739 -13.41 49.12 15.27
N MET A 740 -12.09 48.99 15.30
CA MET A 740 -11.11 50.08 15.24
C MET A 740 -10.31 49.93 13.95
N VAL A 741 -10.28 50.96 13.10
CA VAL A 741 -9.55 50.93 11.83
C VAL A 741 -8.44 51.97 11.88
N ASN A 742 -7.19 51.57 11.69
CA ASN A 742 -6.02 52.45 11.81
C ASN A 742 -5.79 53.38 10.60
N THR A 743 -6.87 53.80 9.96
CA THR A 743 -6.86 54.80 8.90
C THR A 743 -8.13 55.62 8.96
N GLY A 744 -8.06 56.84 8.41
CA GLY A 744 -9.22 57.71 8.36
C GLY A 744 -10.24 57.26 7.33
N ILE A 745 -11.29 56.55 7.74
CA ILE A 745 -12.42 56.15 6.86
C ILE A 745 -13.78 56.71 7.29
N SER A 746 -14.70 56.79 6.33
CA SER A 746 -16.15 56.96 6.55
C SER A 746 -16.89 55.76 5.97
N ILE A 747 -17.97 55.32 6.62
CA ILE A 747 -18.78 54.17 6.17
C ILE A 747 -19.70 54.59 5.01
N ASN A 748 -19.44 54.07 3.80
CA ASN A 748 -20.25 54.28 2.59
C ASN A 748 -20.00 53.15 1.57
N SER A 749 -20.60 53.20 0.39
CA SER A 749 -20.44 52.15 -0.65
C SER A 749 -19.00 51.96 -1.15
N THR A 750 -18.12 52.95 -0.95
CA THR A 750 -16.70 52.88 -1.32
C THR A 750 -15.87 52.13 -0.29
N THR A 751 -16.26 52.11 0.98
CA THR A 751 -15.51 51.48 2.08
C THR A 751 -16.21 50.25 2.66
N ALA A 752 -17.51 50.09 2.42
CA ALA A 752 -18.31 49.02 2.98
C ALA A 752 -19.23 48.35 1.95
N LEU A 753 -19.44 47.04 2.14
CA LEU A 753 -20.47 46.22 1.52
C LEU A 753 -21.50 45.87 2.59
N PHE A 754 -22.76 46.17 2.34
CA PHE A 754 -23.86 45.86 3.24
C PHE A 754 -24.54 44.56 2.81
N ARG A 755 -24.76 43.65 3.74
CA ARG A 755 -25.28 42.29 3.51
C ARG A 755 -26.62 42.04 4.20
#